data_AF-A0A8F9RL30-F1
#
_entry.id   AF-A0A8F9RL30-F1
#
_cell.length_a   1.000
_cell.length_b   1.000
_cell.length_c   1.000
_cell.angle_alpha   90.00
_cell.angle_beta   90.00
_cell.angle_gamma   90.00
#
_symmetry.space_group_name_H-M   'P 1'
#
loop_
_entity.id
_entity.type
_entity.pdbx_description
1 polymer ?
#
loop_
_entity_poly.entity_id
_entity_poly.type
_entity_poly.pdbx_seq_one_letter_code
_entity_poly.pdbx_strand_id
1 'polypeptide(L)'
;MKNIIFLFILISGNFFGQNIAFRKNDKIYELDQKIRKGDFTSFLEIGNYLESDDPLTEYLGYHIIHTNEANVAKRIISENSFFLQNEFKFDSTISVKKYREFLIKNQNKIAFSDLADAFLLTPFEDRKTDFQIQELTQTKLDFLESKRSEIFNSNWLKTNNIDNLINQKDSRVLLVLSSLFLKNRYRFNEHKNNNAEIINLIRLLTKSNIAVPDESGQMNYHIEEDFYEISKLNLVIFFANHYKNYKWNESKNSFENSQLKQVKNDIENDLFDSLSNEDDSIALNSFIKLTRSNPEKVIALAEQFDKDDIDFNYALPTFPYRFLKQLVYLTDYCKKNNIDFIGNTDLQNSINVLKTDLTFAERRKLENSLIYSLTLDEITAFEYWCLIYEKDWQLTYSAGRIIDKFYSKNWNKTISNKKHLESYLLKSKLFEDLGIIGLCHNYVIKFKGSSDDIIASLESLQTENDKVKLQIVKAIEFAKIQIVYKEPEKKDWYGNIDSKVKNFKIDFKKVMAKADDKKKFEDEMSFLLSQINYSQIGDALNAIKTVEMNPRHLYSFMNRDFGLSFIGNFEKAETRQDFLDNYLKLSEYDLYKYYLVKSKVDFLGTKEDLDFDKIYEILKYDINIAFAGGGGSENDNGVYAVIKLLELKFKTSLGYPKKYCSSDNMYACSARDSANSWMNYLNVNKYIKNRHNQPITFAYEK
;
A
#
# COMPACT_ATOMS: atom_id res chain seq x y z
N MET A 1 -37.95 -6.33 33.64
CA MET A 1 -37.05 -5.37 34.34
C MET A 1 -36.64 -5.98 35.67
N LYS A 2 -35.34 -6.00 35.98
CA LYS A 2 -34.63 -6.68 37.09
C LYS A 2 -34.54 -8.21 36.95
N ASN A 3 -33.42 -8.68 36.36
CA ASN A 3 -32.71 -9.96 36.62
C ASN A 3 -31.78 -10.45 35.48
N ILE A 4 -31.29 -9.56 34.61
CA ILE A 4 -30.29 -9.90 33.56
C ILE A 4 -29.08 -8.96 33.65
N ILE A 5 -28.44 -8.86 34.83
CA ILE A 5 -27.19 -8.08 35.00
C ILE A 5 -26.07 -8.91 35.67
N PHE A 6 -26.33 -10.15 36.11
CA PHE A 6 -25.33 -10.93 36.84
C PHE A 6 -24.53 -11.96 36.03
N LEU A 7 -24.84 -12.16 34.74
CA LEU A 7 -24.15 -13.17 33.90
C LEU A 7 -23.06 -12.62 32.97
N PHE A 8 -22.89 -11.29 32.88
CA PHE A 8 -21.83 -10.66 32.06
C PHE A 8 -20.54 -10.31 32.83
N ILE A 9 -20.47 -10.59 34.13
CA ILE A 9 -19.28 -10.32 34.96
C ILE A 9 -18.33 -11.53 35.05
N LEU A 10 -18.73 -12.71 34.56
CA LEU A 10 -17.91 -13.93 34.65
C LEU A 10 -17.15 -14.31 33.36
N ILE A 11 -17.29 -13.55 32.27
CA ILE A 11 -16.55 -13.80 31.01
C ILE A 11 -15.40 -12.78 30.81
N SER A 12 -15.37 -11.66 31.53
CA SER A 12 -14.22 -10.75 31.56
C SER A 12 -13.05 -11.27 32.42
N GLY A 13 -13.26 -12.29 33.26
CA GLY A 13 -12.22 -12.86 34.11
C GLY A 13 -11.11 -13.61 33.37
N ASN A 14 -11.38 -14.14 32.17
CA ASN A 14 -10.40 -14.90 31.38
C ASN A 14 -9.56 -14.04 30.42
N PHE A 15 -9.88 -12.75 30.24
CA PHE A 15 -8.98 -11.80 29.57
C PHE A 15 -7.93 -11.18 30.52
N PHE A 16 -8.02 -11.44 31.83
CA PHE A 16 -6.99 -11.11 32.82
C PHE A 16 -6.06 -12.29 33.15
N GLY A 17 -5.94 -13.26 32.24
CA GLY A 17 -4.98 -14.38 32.34
C GLY A 17 -3.51 -13.95 32.35
N GLN A 18 -3.19 -12.69 32.01
CA GLN A 18 -1.83 -12.15 32.09
C GLN A 18 -1.28 -12.11 33.53
N ASN A 19 -2.12 -11.99 34.56
CA ASN A 19 -1.63 -11.87 35.95
C ASN A 19 -1.22 -13.21 36.62
N ILE A 20 -1.57 -14.37 36.05
CA ILE A 20 -1.30 -15.67 36.68
C ILE A 20 0.09 -16.21 36.29
N ALA A 21 0.62 -15.82 35.14
CA ALA A 21 1.93 -16.27 34.65
C ALA A 21 3.13 -15.48 35.21
N PHE A 22 2.93 -14.30 35.81
CA PHE A 22 4.01 -13.51 36.43
C PHE A 22 4.61 -14.17 37.69
N ARG A 23 3.85 -15.04 38.37
CA ARG A 23 4.18 -15.53 39.73
C ARG A 23 5.45 -16.38 39.88
N LYS A 24 6.15 -16.74 38.79
CA LYS A 24 7.37 -17.55 38.91
C LYS A 24 8.64 -16.71 39.09
N ASN A 25 8.66 -15.45 38.63
CA ASN A 25 9.84 -14.56 38.68
C ASN A 25 9.50 -13.14 39.18
N ASP A 26 8.67 -13.01 40.23
CA ASP A 26 8.26 -11.71 40.79
C ASP A 26 9.44 -10.79 41.17
N LYS A 27 10.58 -11.38 41.57
CA LYS A 27 11.72 -10.62 42.10
C LYS A 27 12.42 -9.73 41.06
N ILE A 28 12.60 -10.20 39.82
CA ILE A 28 13.29 -9.40 38.78
C ILE A 28 12.48 -8.15 38.41
N TYR A 29 11.15 -8.27 38.41
CA TYR A 29 10.23 -7.16 38.14
C TYR A 29 10.01 -6.26 39.36
N GLU A 30 10.08 -6.79 40.58
CA GLU A 30 10.12 -5.97 41.80
C GLU A 30 11.37 -5.07 41.80
N LEU A 31 12.52 -5.62 41.41
CA LEU A 31 13.76 -4.87 41.23
C LEU A 31 13.59 -3.78 40.16
N ASP A 32 13.02 -4.09 38.99
CA ASP A 32 12.73 -3.08 37.96
C ASP A 32 11.87 -1.92 38.50
N GLN A 33 10.79 -2.22 39.22
CA GLN A 33 9.94 -1.19 39.82
C GLN A 33 10.67 -0.29 40.82
N LYS A 34 11.62 -0.84 41.59
CA LYS A 34 12.46 -0.08 42.54
C LYS A 34 13.53 0.73 41.81
N ILE A 35 14.16 0.15 40.79
CA ILE A 35 15.14 0.82 39.91
C ILE A 35 14.53 2.05 39.26
N ARG A 36 13.29 1.94 38.74
CA ARG A 36 12.54 3.06 38.15
C ARG A 36 12.26 4.21 39.12
N LYS A 37 12.39 3.98 40.42
CA LYS A 37 12.24 4.99 41.50
C LYS A 37 13.60 5.48 42.03
N GLY A 38 14.70 5.11 41.39
CA GLY A 38 16.04 5.53 41.77
C GLY A 38 16.69 4.72 42.88
N ASP A 39 16.20 3.52 43.20
CA ASP A 39 16.86 2.65 44.16
C ASP A 39 18.16 2.04 43.58
N PHE A 40 19.29 2.67 43.91
CA PHE A 40 20.61 2.21 43.48
C PHE A 40 20.96 0.82 44.02
N THR A 41 20.42 0.41 45.17
CA THR A 41 20.67 -0.93 45.72
C THR A 41 20.03 -2.00 44.85
N SER A 42 18.77 -1.77 44.44
CA SER A 42 18.07 -2.63 43.48
C SER A 42 18.78 -2.63 42.11
N PHE A 43 19.32 -1.49 41.68
CA PHE A 43 20.13 -1.38 40.46
C PHE A 43 21.45 -2.16 40.56
N LEU A 44 22.05 -2.28 41.74
CA LEU A 44 23.19 -3.18 41.95
C LEU A 44 22.77 -4.66 42.00
N GLU A 45 21.59 -4.95 42.57
CA GLU A 45 21.09 -6.31 42.77
C GLU A 45 20.61 -6.98 41.49
N ILE A 46 20.01 -6.25 40.54
CA ILE A 46 19.60 -6.78 39.23
C ILE A 46 20.80 -7.39 38.47
N GLY A 47 22.01 -6.93 38.76
CA GLY A 47 23.25 -7.50 38.26
C GLY A 47 23.42 -8.99 38.54
N ASN A 48 22.79 -9.55 39.59
CA ASN A 48 22.83 -10.99 39.90
C ASN A 48 22.23 -11.87 38.80
N TYR A 49 21.34 -11.29 37.98
CA TYR A 49 20.59 -12.02 36.97
C TYR A 49 21.28 -12.01 35.59
N LEU A 50 22.36 -11.22 35.41
CA LEU A 50 23.03 -11.02 34.10
C LEU A 50 23.61 -12.30 33.47
N GLU A 51 23.85 -13.32 34.27
CA GLU A 51 24.41 -14.63 33.89
C GLU A 51 23.43 -15.79 34.16
N SER A 52 22.17 -15.48 34.51
CA SER A 52 21.15 -16.51 34.76
C SER A 52 20.50 -16.98 33.46
N ASP A 53 20.60 -18.27 33.19
CA ASP A 53 19.94 -18.94 32.06
C ASP A 53 18.55 -19.48 32.41
N ASP A 54 18.03 -19.15 33.60
CA ASP A 54 16.72 -19.63 34.04
C ASP A 54 15.62 -19.15 33.07
N PRO A 55 14.80 -20.06 32.53
CA PRO A 55 13.82 -19.73 31.51
C PRO A 55 12.72 -18.84 32.08
N LEU A 56 12.35 -17.84 31.29
CA LEU A 56 11.33 -16.85 31.63
C LEU A 56 10.39 -16.69 30.43
N THR A 57 9.10 -16.50 30.69
CA THR A 57 8.12 -16.17 29.64
C THR A 57 7.56 -14.79 29.89
N GLU A 58 7.71 -13.89 28.92
CA GLU A 58 7.14 -12.55 28.94
C GLU A 58 5.95 -12.45 28.00
N TYR A 59 5.01 -11.58 28.34
CA TYR A 59 3.81 -11.35 27.55
C TYR A 59 3.79 -9.89 27.11
N LEU A 60 3.75 -9.68 25.79
CA LEU A 60 3.64 -8.36 25.17
C LEU A 60 2.32 -8.32 24.38
N GLY A 61 1.25 -7.91 25.06
CA GLY A 61 -0.11 -8.00 24.51
C GLY A 61 -0.50 -9.45 24.22
N TYR A 62 -0.65 -9.79 22.94
CA TYR A 62 -0.95 -11.15 22.46
C TYR A 62 0.30 -11.97 22.07
N HIS A 63 1.49 -11.36 22.10
CA HIS A 63 2.74 -12.06 21.84
C HIS A 63 3.27 -12.73 23.11
N ILE A 64 3.67 -14.00 22.99
CA ILE A 64 4.36 -14.77 24.03
C ILE A 64 5.84 -14.83 23.66
N ILE A 65 6.70 -14.31 24.51
CA ILE A 65 8.15 -14.28 24.31
C ILE A 65 8.79 -15.26 25.30
N HIS A 66 9.38 -16.33 24.76
CA HIS A 66 10.21 -17.24 25.56
C HIS A 66 11.64 -16.68 25.59
N THR A 67 12.14 -16.38 26.79
CA THR A 67 13.44 -15.76 27.04
C THR A 67 14.07 -16.34 28.33
N ASN A 68 15.08 -15.68 28.88
CA ASN A 68 15.69 -16.02 30.17
C ASN A 68 15.89 -14.78 31.05
N GLU A 69 16.20 -14.99 32.32
CA GLU A 69 16.44 -13.92 33.29
C GLU A 69 17.57 -12.97 32.87
N ALA A 70 18.66 -13.48 32.28
CA ALA A 70 19.77 -12.64 31.80
C ALA A 70 19.34 -11.61 30.75
N ASN A 71 18.53 -12.00 29.77
CA ASN A 71 18.03 -11.08 28.75
C ASN A 71 17.10 -10.03 29.35
N VAL A 72 16.23 -10.41 30.29
CA VAL A 72 15.35 -9.48 31.00
C VAL A 72 16.15 -8.49 31.85
N ALA A 73 17.16 -8.97 32.58
CA ALA A 73 18.05 -8.11 33.38
C ALA A 73 18.80 -7.09 32.51
N LYS A 74 19.37 -7.54 31.37
CA LYS A 74 20.06 -6.65 30.42
C LYS A 74 19.12 -5.57 29.89
N ARG A 75 17.89 -5.94 29.53
CA ARG A 75 16.86 -4.97 29.11
C ARG A 75 16.54 -3.97 30.22
N ILE A 76 16.22 -4.44 31.44
CA ILE A 76 15.91 -3.57 32.59
C ILE A 76 17.03 -2.56 32.83
N ILE A 77 18.29 -3.02 32.79
CA ILE A 77 19.44 -2.13 32.97
C ILE A 77 19.54 -1.10 31.85
N SER A 78 19.35 -1.52 30.60
CA SER A 78 19.34 -0.62 29.42
C SER A 78 18.22 0.42 29.50
N GLU A 79 17.00 0.02 29.86
CA GLU A 79 15.83 0.93 29.95
C GLU A 79 15.98 1.97 31.08
N ASN A 80 16.76 1.65 32.11
CA ASN A 80 16.90 2.44 33.34
C ASN A 80 18.29 3.09 33.51
N SER A 81 19.14 3.10 32.47
CA SER A 81 20.40 3.84 32.51
C SER A 81 20.77 4.44 31.16
N PHE A 82 21.44 5.59 31.18
CA PHE A 82 22.00 6.22 29.98
C PHE A 82 23.49 6.48 30.16
N PHE A 83 24.26 5.45 30.47
CA PHE A 83 25.73 5.55 30.45
C PHE A 83 26.22 5.70 29.01
N LEU A 84 27.23 6.53 28.81
CA LEU A 84 27.90 6.69 27.52
C LEU A 84 28.66 5.40 27.17
N GLN A 85 28.81 5.12 25.88
CA GLN A 85 29.51 3.91 25.42
C GLN A 85 30.98 3.82 25.88
N ASN A 86 31.63 4.98 26.13
CA ASN A 86 32.98 5.06 26.70
C ASN A 86 33.01 4.96 28.24
N GLU A 87 31.87 5.13 28.92
CA GLU A 87 31.73 4.95 30.36
C GLU A 87 31.47 3.49 30.70
N PHE A 88 30.45 2.91 30.06
CA PHE A 88 30.06 1.53 30.24
C PHE A 88 29.34 1.01 29.00
N LYS A 89 29.82 -0.12 28.48
CA LYS A 89 29.27 -0.75 27.29
C LYS A 89 28.37 -1.91 27.67
N PHE A 90 27.09 -1.80 27.32
CA PHE A 90 26.12 -2.90 27.43
C PHE A 90 26.20 -3.78 26.19
N ASP A 91 26.99 -4.85 26.26
CA ASP A 91 27.06 -5.85 25.21
C ASP A 91 26.97 -7.28 25.76
N SER A 92 27.06 -8.28 24.89
CA SER A 92 26.97 -9.70 25.26
C SER A 92 28.10 -10.17 26.19
N THR A 93 29.14 -9.36 26.43
CA THR A 93 30.30 -9.70 27.27
C THR A 93 30.19 -9.17 28.70
N ILE A 94 29.07 -8.54 29.04
CA ILE A 94 28.77 -8.07 30.40
C ILE A 94 28.68 -9.28 31.35
N SER A 95 29.41 -9.20 32.46
CA SER A 95 29.36 -10.18 33.55
C SER A 95 28.87 -9.52 34.82
N VAL A 96 28.36 -10.32 35.76
CA VAL A 96 27.94 -9.87 37.10
C VAL A 96 29.08 -9.08 37.76
N LYS A 97 30.31 -9.59 37.65
CA LYS A 97 31.52 -8.97 38.21
C LYS A 97 31.82 -7.62 37.57
N LYS A 98 31.92 -7.54 36.23
CA LYS A 98 32.23 -6.28 35.52
C LYS A 98 31.18 -5.20 35.83
N TYR A 99 29.90 -5.57 35.83
CA TYR A 99 28.81 -4.65 36.13
C TYR A 99 28.89 -4.09 37.55
N ARG A 100 29.07 -4.96 38.55
CA ARG A 100 29.19 -4.55 39.96
C ARG A 100 30.43 -3.71 40.22
N GLU A 101 31.58 -4.11 39.67
CA GLU A 101 32.83 -3.36 39.80
C GLU A 101 32.66 -1.95 39.22
N PHE A 102 32.00 -1.81 38.06
CA PHE A 102 31.70 -0.51 37.47
C PHE A 102 30.80 0.34 38.38
N LEU A 103 29.67 -0.22 38.86
CA LEU A 103 28.73 0.52 39.69
C LEU A 103 29.35 0.95 41.03
N ILE A 104 30.05 0.05 41.71
CA ILE A 104 30.70 0.34 43.00
C ILE A 104 31.81 1.38 42.82
N LYS A 105 32.67 1.21 41.80
CA LYS A 105 33.75 2.16 41.50
C LYS A 105 33.21 3.58 41.24
N ASN A 106 32.02 3.69 40.66
CA ASN A 106 31.43 4.97 40.27
C ASN A 106 30.24 5.38 41.15
N GLN A 107 29.98 4.72 42.28
CA GLN A 107 28.77 4.93 43.10
C GLN A 107 28.53 6.39 43.48
N ASN A 108 29.59 7.12 43.83
CA ASN A 108 29.49 8.53 44.24
C ASN A 108 29.28 9.51 43.07
N LYS A 109 29.39 9.01 41.82
CA LYS A 109 29.22 9.79 40.60
C LYS A 109 27.93 9.43 39.85
N ILE A 110 27.44 8.20 40.05
CA ILE A 110 26.18 7.76 39.45
C ILE A 110 25.04 8.43 40.21
N ALA A 111 24.20 9.17 39.49
CA ALA A 111 23.02 9.82 40.02
C ALA A 111 21.77 9.32 39.30
N PHE A 112 20.66 9.23 40.03
CA PHE A 112 19.36 9.07 39.40
C PHE A 112 18.89 10.43 38.88
N SER A 113 18.54 10.50 37.59
CA SER A 113 18.10 11.72 36.94
C SER A 113 16.59 11.81 36.86
N ASP A 114 16.03 12.79 37.56
CA ASP A 114 14.61 13.13 37.49
C ASP A 114 14.19 13.65 36.10
N LEU A 115 15.13 13.92 35.18
CA LEU A 115 14.81 14.29 33.79
C LEU A 115 14.57 13.06 32.90
N ALA A 116 15.05 11.88 33.31
CA ALA A 116 15.02 10.67 32.49
C ALA A 116 14.38 9.46 33.17
N ASP A 117 14.14 9.53 34.48
CA ASP A 117 13.79 8.40 35.34
C ASP A 117 14.77 7.23 35.11
N ALA A 118 16.07 7.54 35.17
CA ALA A 118 17.17 6.62 34.86
C ALA A 118 18.49 7.06 35.52
N PHE A 119 19.42 6.11 35.68
CA PHE A 119 20.76 6.37 36.20
C PHE A 119 21.70 6.93 35.14
N LEU A 120 22.44 7.97 35.49
CA LEU A 120 23.47 8.62 34.67
C LEU A 120 24.79 8.65 35.42
N LEU A 121 25.90 8.57 34.69
CA LEU A 121 27.24 8.88 35.21
C LEU A 121 27.65 10.31 34.84
N THR A 122 27.56 10.66 33.55
CA THR A 122 27.70 12.06 33.08
C THR A 122 26.33 12.75 33.03
N PRO A 123 26.12 13.90 33.73
CA PRO A 123 24.90 14.71 33.63
C PRO A 123 24.58 15.18 32.21
N PHE A 124 23.33 15.55 31.92
CA PHE A 124 22.93 15.97 30.56
C PHE A 124 23.58 17.30 30.14
N GLU A 125 23.81 18.20 31.09
CA GLU A 125 24.46 19.49 30.93
C GLU A 125 25.94 19.37 30.53
N ASP A 126 26.55 18.22 30.82
CA ASP A 126 27.94 17.93 30.49
C ASP A 126 28.08 17.14 29.17
N ARG A 127 26.95 16.76 28.55
CA ARG A 127 26.91 16.06 27.26
C ARG A 127 26.75 17.03 26.11
N LYS A 128 27.19 16.59 24.93
CA LYS A 128 26.99 17.28 23.65
C LYS A 128 26.18 16.41 22.72
N THR A 129 25.36 17.05 21.89
CA THR A 129 24.65 16.43 20.79
C THR A 129 24.71 17.36 19.59
N ASP A 130 24.76 16.79 18.39
CA ASP A 130 24.55 17.55 17.17
C ASP A 130 23.06 17.92 17.07
N PHE A 131 22.74 19.00 16.36
CA PHE A 131 21.36 19.40 16.13
C PHE A 131 21.23 20.27 14.88
N GLN A 132 20.02 20.33 14.34
CA GLN A 132 19.62 21.32 13.36
C GLN A 132 18.28 21.94 13.76
N ILE A 133 18.11 23.24 13.47
CA ILE A 133 16.85 23.95 13.74
C ILE A 133 16.32 24.48 12.43
N GLN A 134 15.09 24.10 12.11
CA GLN A 134 14.36 24.58 10.94
C GLN A 134 13.20 25.47 11.37
N GLU A 135 12.80 26.40 10.50
CA GLU A 135 11.48 27.04 10.59
C GLU A 135 10.39 25.97 10.53
N LEU A 136 9.22 26.24 11.09
CA LEU A 136 8.05 25.42 10.79
C LEU A 136 7.55 25.79 9.40
N THR A 137 7.08 24.79 8.66
CA THR A 137 6.34 25.04 7.42
C THR A 137 5.07 25.83 7.73
N GLN A 138 4.55 26.57 6.75
CA GLN A 138 3.30 27.30 6.97
C GLN A 138 2.16 26.31 7.27
N THR A 139 2.11 25.18 6.57
CA THR A 139 1.13 24.10 6.80
C THR A 139 1.19 23.56 8.23
N LYS A 140 2.38 23.23 8.75
CA LYS A 140 2.53 22.74 10.14
C LYS A 140 2.18 23.83 11.14
N LEU A 141 2.56 25.08 10.89
CA LEU A 141 2.22 26.19 11.76
C LEU A 141 0.70 26.38 11.87
N ASP A 142 -0.01 26.39 10.73
CA ASP A 142 -1.47 26.55 10.69
C ASP A 142 -2.17 25.38 11.39
N PHE A 143 -1.70 24.14 11.16
CA PHE A 143 -2.18 22.96 11.87
C PHE A 143 -2.03 23.12 13.40
N LEU A 144 -0.83 23.48 13.87
CA LEU A 144 -0.55 23.62 15.29
C LEU A 144 -1.35 24.76 15.93
N GLU A 145 -1.54 25.87 15.22
CA GLU A 145 -2.36 26.98 15.68
C GLU A 145 -3.84 26.59 15.76
N SER A 146 -4.37 25.83 14.79
CA SER A 146 -5.73 25.29 14.86
C SER A 146 -5.95 24.37 16.07
N LYS A 147 -4.89 23.67 16.49
CA LYS A 147 -4.87 22.75 17.63
C LYS A 147 -4.42 23.40 18.95
N ARG A 148 -4.05 24.68 18.96
CA ARG A 148 -3.51 25.38 20.14
C ARG A 148 -4.42 25.24 21.35
N SER A 149 -5.70 25.56 21.19
CA SER A 149 -6.67 25.51 22.30
C SER A 149 -6.86 24.09 22.84
N GLU A 150 -6.82 23.08 21.99
CA GLU A 150 -6.91 21.67 22.38
C GLU A 150 -5.67 21.27 23.20
N ILE A 151 -4.48 21.53 22.67
CA ILE A 151 -3.21 21.21 23.32
C ILE A 151 -3.11 21.88 24.69
N PHE A 152 -3.39 23.18 24.79
CA PHE A 152 -3.27 23.95 26.04
C PHE A 152 -4.28 23.57 27.12
N ASN A 153 -5.40 22.93 26.76
CA ASN A 153 -6.42 22.49 27.71
C ASN A 153 -6.26 21.02 28.14
N SER A 154 -5.26 20.32 27.62
CA SER A 154 -5.03 18.91 27.93
C SER A 154 -4.71 18.68 29.42
N ASN A 155 -5.25 17.59 29.99
CA ASN A 155 -5.09 17.30 31.42
C ASN A 155 -3.63 17.03 31.82
N TRP A 156 -2.83 16.45 30.91
CA TRP A 156 -1.46 16.10 31.21
C TRP A 156 -0.58 17.34 31.46
N LEU A 157 -0.90 18.50 30.89
CA LEU A 157 -0.18 19.74 31.18
C LEU A 157 -0.32 20.13 32.65
N LYS A 158 -1.54 20.07 33.19
CA LYS A 158 -1.85 20.40 34.58
C LYS A 158 -1.20 19.41 35.53
N THR A 159 -1.31 18.11 35.24
CA THR A 159 -0.71 17.05 36.06
C THR A 159 0.82 17.18 36.15
N ASN A 160 1.47 17.70 35.12
CA ASN A 160 2.92 17.92 35.10
C ASN A 160 3.34 19.38 35.42
N ASN A 161 2.40 20.25 35.83
CA ASN A 161 2.65 21.67 36.15
C ASN A 161 3.32 22.46 34.98
N ILE A 162 3.04 22.05 33.74
CA ILE A 162 3.61 22.66 32.53
C ILE A 162 2.87 23.95 32.19
N ASP A 163 1.55 23.97 32.37
CA ASP A 163 0.69 25.15 32.19
C ASP A 163 1.18 26.35 33.02
N ASN A 164 1.58 26.11 34.26
CA ASN A 164 2.13 27.13 35.14
C ASN A 164 3.46 27.71 34.60
N LEU A 165 4.37 26.86 34.11
CA LEU A 165 5.63 27.32 33.51
C LEU A 165 5.39 28.15 32.24
N ILE A 166 4.42 27.76 31.41
CA ILE A 166 4.02 28.52 30.22
C ILE A 166 3.45 29.88 30.63
N ASN A 167 2.54 29.93 31.60
CA ASN A 167 1.94 31.17 32.09
C ASN A 167 2.98 32.14 32.68
N GLN A 168 4.01 31.58 33.33
CA GLN A 168 5.15 32.33 33.85
C GLN A 168 6.18 32.73 32.78
N LYS A 169 6.00 32.26 31.53
CA LYS A 169 6.92 32.49 30.41
C LYS A 169 8.32 31.99 30.74
N ASP A 170 8.40 30.87 31.46
CA ASP A 170 9.65 30.28 31.93
C ASP A 170 10.17 29.26 30.91
N SER A 171 11.34 29.52 30.33
CA SER A 171 11.94 28.66 29.31
C SER A 171 12.31 27.26 29.82
N ARG A 172 12.34 27.04 31.15
CA ARG A 172 12.45 25.70 31.76
C ARG A 172 11.38 24.74 31.26
N VAL A 173 10.23 25.26 30.82
CA VAL A 173 9.17 24.44 30.21
C VAL A 173 9.68 23.57 29.06
N LEU A 174 10.62 24.09 28.26
CA LEU A 174 11.16 23.36 27.11
C LEU A 174 11.98 22.13 27.55
N LEU A 175 12.79 22.29 28.61
CA LEU A 175 13.51 21.18 29.23
C LEU A 175 12.54 20.16 29.85
N VAL A 176 11.52 20.63 30.58
CA VAL A 176 10.51 19.74 31.20
C VAL A 176 9.74 18.95 30.15
N LEU A 177 9.36 19.57 29.03
CA LEU A 177 8.68 18.90 27.92
C LEU A 177 9.57 17.82 27.28
N SER A 178 10.83 18.14 26.97
CA SER A 178 11.77 17.13 26.44
C SER A 178 12.03 15.98 27.42
N SER A 179 12.11 16.28 28.72
CA SER A 179 12.21 15.28 29.79
C SER A 179 10.99 14.37 29.82
N LEU A 180 9.78 14.95 29.77
CA LEU A 180 8.54 14.17 29.72
C LEU A 180 8.49 13.28 28.47
N PHE A 181 8.97 13.77 27.33
CA PHE A 181 9.08 13.01 26.09
C PHE A 181 10.01 11.79 26.25
N LEU A 182 11.21 11.97 26.83
CA LEU A 182 12.12 10.86 27.12
C LEU A 182 11.55 9.87 28.16
N LYS A 183 10.84 10.35 29.18
CA LYS A 183 10.12 9.50 30.14
C LYS A 183 8.96 8.74 29.51
N ASN A 184 8.51 9.17 28.34
CA ASN A 184 7.51 8.47 27.54
C ASN A 184 8.10 7.55 26.47
N ARG A 185 9.42 7.30 26.52
CA ARG A 185 10.07 6.26 25.74
C ARG A 185 9.40 4.90 25.94
N TYR A 186 9.55 4.05 24.93
CA TYR A 186 9.14 2.66 25.04
C TYR A 186 9.89 1.98 26.20
N ARG A 187 9.14 1.29 27.03
CA ARG A 187 9.65 0.32 28.01
C ARG A 187 8.81 -0.93 27.88
N PHE A 188 9.38 -2.09 28.22
CA PHE A 188 8.67 -3.35 28.03
C PHE A 188 7.27 -3.33 28.66
N ASN A 189 6.25 -3.60 27.83
CA ASN A 189 4.83 -3.63 28.19
C ASN A 189 4.26 -2.29 28.73
N GLU A 190 4.93 -1.17 28.46
CA GLU A 190 4.44 0.19 28.74
C GLU A 190 4.31 0.98 27.44
N HIS A 191 3.09 1.42 27.15
CA HIS A 191 2.78 2.21 25.97
C HIS A 191 2.19 3.55 26.41
N LYS A 192 2.79 4.66 25.95
CA LYS A 192 2.28 6.01 26.19
C LYS A 192 2.05 6.70 24.85
N ASN A 193 0.87 7.30 24.68
CA ASN A 193 0.37 7.71 23.36
C ASN A 193 0.42 9.23 23.09
N ASN A 194 1.07 10.04 23.93
CA ASN A 194 1.05 11.50 23.80
C ASN A 194 2.38 12.11 23.30
N ASN A 195 3.23 11.31 22.64
CA ASN A 195 4.51 11.75 22.09
C ASN A 195 4.36 12.90 21.10
N ALA A 196 3.43 12.77 20.14
CA ALA A 196 3.14 13.81 19.16
C ALA A 196 2.67 15.12 19.81
N GLU A 197 1.82 15.07 20.84
CA GLU A 197 1.34 16.28 21.54
C GLU A 197 2.47 17.04 22.23
N ILE A 198 3.41 16.34 22.87
CA ILE A 198 4.54 16.96 23.56
C ILE A 198 5.43 17.69 22.55
N ILE A 199 5.79 17.03 21.45
CA ILE A 199 6.62 17.63 20.40
C ILE A 199 5.89 18.77 19.69
N ASN A 200 4.59 18.63 19.42
CA ASN A 200 3.77 19.69 18.86
C ASN A 200 3.71 20.92 19.78
N LEU A 201 3.67 20.73 21.11
CA LEU A 201 3.76 21.85 22.05
C LEU A 201 5.13 22.52 22.05
N ILE A 202 6.24 21.75 22.00
CA ILE A 202 7.59 22.31 21.84
C ILE A 202 7.68 23.14 20.55
N ARG A 203 7.18 22.61 19.42
CA ARG A 203 7.15 23.31 18.13
C ARG A 203 6.31 24.58 18.20
N LEU A 204 5.13 24.53 18.82
CA LEU A 204 4.26 25.69 18.97
C LEU A 204 4.89 26.78 19.85
N LEU A 205 5.57 26.37 20.92
CA LEU A 205 6.27 27.26 21.85
C LEU A 205 7.59 27.82 21.30
N THR A 206 8.22 27.19 20.32
CA THR A 206 9.51 27.64 19.75
C THR A 206 9.40 28.18 18.32
N LYS A 207 8.27 27.92 17.64
CA LYS A 207 8.08 28.16 16.20
C LYS A 207 9.18 27.55 15.33
N SER A 208 9.71 26.42 15.78
CA SER A 208 10.82 25.74 15.13
C SER A 208 10.66 24.23 15.19
N ASN A 209 11.20 23.52 14.20
CA ASN A 209 11.43 22.09 14.27
C ASN A 209 12.89 21.85 14.66
N ILE A 210 13.12 21.10 15.74
CA ILE A 210 14.46 20.81 16.25
C ILE A 210 14.76 19.35 15.95
N ALA A 211 15.71 19.13 15.05
CA ALA A 211 16.18 17.80 14.68
C ALA A 211 17.45 17.44 15.45
N VAL A 212 17.53 16.19 15.87
CA VAL A 212 18.67 15.62 16.59
C VAL A 212 18.98 14.23 16.04
N PRO A 213 20.22 13.71 16.22
CA PRO A 213 20.58 12.38 15.76
C PRO A 213 19.72 11.27 16.36
N ASP A 214 19.31 10.32 15.52
CA ASP A 214 18.70 9.03 15.88
C ASP A 214 19.77 7.98 16.26
N GLU A 215 19.37 6.73 16.47
CA GLU A 215 20.26 5.61 16.79
C GLU A 215 21.26 5.27 15.67
N SER A 216 20.97 5.67 14.43
CA SER A 216 21.87 5.54 13.28
C SER A 216 22.84 6.73 13.14
N GLY A 217 22.69 7.76 13.97
CA GLY A 217 23.45 8.99 13.90
C GLY A 217 22.96 9.98 12.84
N GLN A 218 21.78 9.76 12.26
CA GLN A 218 21.19 10.65 11.25
C GLN A 218 20.23 11.65 11.91
N MET A 219 20.14 12.86 11.35
CA MET A 219 19.20 13.87 11.85
C MET A 219 17.76 13.42 11.63
N ASN A 220 17.01 13.29 12.73
CA ASN A 220 15.58 12.97 12.71
C ASN A 220 14.76 14.25 12.91
N TYR A 221 13.89 14.55 11.94
CA TYR A 221 13.02 15.74 11.95
C TYR A 221 11.61 15.44 12.44
N HIS A 222 11.25 14.16 12.58
CA HIS A 222 9.97 13.64 13.01
C HIS A 222 10.16 12.78 14.26
N ILE A 223 10.88 13.32 15.23
CA ILE A 223 11.26 12.61 16.47
C ILE A 223 10.07 12.04 17.23
N GLU A 224 8.86 12.59 17.04
CA GLU A 224 7.62 12.08 17.61
C GLU A 224 7.23 10.68 17.12
N GLU A 225 7.62 10.32 15.89
CA GLU A 225 7.37 9.01 15.26
C GLU A 225 8.51 8.01 15.54
N ASP A 226 9.63 8.48 16.11
CA ASP A 226 10.76 7.61 16.42
C ASP A 226 10.39 6.61 17.49
N PHE A 227 10.55 5.33 17.19
CA PHE A 227 10.37 4.26 18.16
C PHE A 227 11.51 4.27 19.20
N TYR A 228 12.75 4.51 18.77
CA TYR A 228 13.94 4.43 19.61
C TYR A 228 14.10 5.66 20.51
N GLU A 229 14.87 5.50 21.58
CA GLU A 229 15.02 6.50 22.64
C GLU A 229 16.16 7.51 22.39
N ILE A 230 17.04 7.26 21.43
CA ILE A 230 18.26 8.07 21.21
C ILE A 230 17.92 9.51 20.81
N SER A 231 17.00 9.72 19.88
CA SER A 231 16.54 11.07 19.51
C SER A 231 15.90 11.80 20.69
N LYS A 232 15.08 11.08 21.50
CA LYS A 232 14.44 11.62 22.71
C LYS A 232 15.49 12.06 23.73
N LEU A 233 16.52 11.23 23.94
CA LEU A 233 17.66 11.51 24.82
C LEU A 233 18.43 12.74 24.34
N ASN A 234 18.73 12.80 23.05
CA ASN A 234 19.45 13.90 22.43
C ASN A 234 18.65 15.21 22.51
N LEU A 235 17.32 15.17 22.42
CA LEU A 235 16.48 16.35 22.63
C LEU A 235 16.59 16.90 24.07
N VAL A 236 16.64 16.01 25.08
CA VAL A 236 16.87 16.41 26.48
C VAL A 236 18.25 17.05 26.64
N ILE A 237 19.29 16.45 26.06
CA ILE A 237 20.65 17.01 26.08
C ILE A 237 20.67 18.40 25.44
N PHE A 238 20.02 18.57 24.28
CA PHE A 238 19.89 19.87 23.62
C PHE A 238 19.26 20.90 24.56
N PHE A 239 18.07 20.62 25.12
CA PHE A 239 17.41 21.60 25.97
C PHE A 239 18.15 21.83 27.28
N ALA A 240 18.78 20.82 27.90
CA ALA A 240 19.58 20.99 29.11
C ALA A 240 20.70 22.03 28.93
N ASN A 241 21.30 22.06 27.74
CA ASN A 241 22.35 22.99 27.37
C ASN A 241 21.86 24.36 26.87
N HIS A 242 20.63 24.46 26.37
CA HIS A 242 20.17 25.65 25.64
C HIS A 242 18.94 26.36 26.22
N TYR A 243 18.13 25.75 27.08
CA TYR A 243 16.84 26.31 27.52
C TYR A 243 16.98 27.70 28.16
N LYS A 244 18.07 27.95 28.91
CA LYS A 244 18.33 29.23 29.58
C LYS A 244 18.52 30.41 28.61
N ASN A 245 18.87 30.13 27.36
CA ASN A 245 19.11 31.14 26.33
C ASN A 245 17.84 31.49 25.54
N TYR A 246 16.75 30.73 25.72
CA TYR A 246 15.46 31.04 25.15
C TYR A 246 14.77 32.15 25.94
N LYS A 247 14.27 33.18 25.24
CA LYS A 247 13.52 34.29 25.81
C LYS A 247 12.14 34.37 25.20
N TRP A 248 11.15 34.73 26.00
CA TRP A 248 9.78 34.90 25.53
C TRP A 248 9.64 36.13 24.62
N ASN A 249 9.01 35.94 23.46
CA ASN A 249 8.62 36.98 22.53
C ASN A 249 7.10 37.16 22.55
N GLU A 250 6.64 38.30 23.07
CA GLU A 250 5.20 38.60 23.20
C GLU A 250 4.48 38.66 21.86
N SER A 251 5.12 39.22 20.83
CA SER A 251 4.49 39.41 19.52
C SER A 251 4.25 38.09 18.79
N LYS A 252 5.12 37.10 19.01
CA LYS A 252 5.02 35.77 18.40
C LYS A 252 4.43 34.72 19.33
N ASN A 253 4.17 35.08 20.60
CA ASN A 253 3.66 34.17 21.62
C ASN A 253 4.47 32.86 21.69
N SER A 254 5.80 32.98 21.73
CA SER A 254 6.76 31.88 21.65
C SER A 254 8.13 32.27 22.23
N PHE A 255 8.95 31.27 22.52
CA PHE A 255 10.34 31.38 22.94
C PHE A 255 11.29 31.45 21.75
N GLU A 256 12.21 32.40 21.78
CA GLU A 256 13.24 32.58 20.77
C GLU A 256 14.64 32.47 21.36
N ASN A 257 15.56 31.90 20.60
CA ASN A 257 16.98 31.86 20.95
C ASN A 257 17.82 32.49 19.83
N SER A 258 18.16 33.77 20.00
CA SER A 258 18.96 34.54 19.03
C SER A 258 20.38 34.02 18.79
N GLN A 259 20.87 33.09 19.62
CA GLN A 259 22.21 32.50 19.47
C GLN A 259 22.22 31.29 18.54
N LEU A 260 21.06 30.70 18.25
CA LEU A 260 20.94 29.51 17.42
C LEU A 260 20.52 29.90 16.01
N LYS A 261 21.22 29.34 15.02
CA LYS A 261 20.90 29.56 13.60
C LYS A 261 19.73 28.67 13.21
N GLN A 262 18.69 29.29 12.67
CA GLN A 262 17.54 28.60 12.09
C GLN A 262 17.67 28.56 10.57
N VAL A 263 17.39 27.40 9.98
CA VAL A 263 17.34 27.18 8.54
C VAL A 263 15.91 27.41 8.07
N LYS A 264 15.74 28.15 6.97
CA LYS A 264 14.41 28.36 6.38
C LYS A 264 13.94 27.13 5.62
N ASN A 265 12.65 26.89 5.64
CA ASN A 265 12.04 25.89 4.77
C ASN A 265 11.94 26.38 3.34
N ASP A 266 12.05 25.44 2.41
CA ASP A 266 11.66 25.62 1.03
C ASP A 266 10.21 25.20 0.81
N ILE A 267 9.71 25.47 -0.40
CA ILE A 267 8.33 25.18 -0.76
C ILE A 267 8.06 23.66 -0.76
N GLU A 268 9.06 22.83 -1.06
CA GLU A 268 8.95 21.39 -1.03
C GLU A 268 8.67 20.87 0.38
N ASN A 269 9.35 21.38 1.42
CA ASN A 269 9.05 21.02 2.81
C ASN A 269 7.57 21.27 3.16
N ASP A 270 7.04 22.45 2.81
CA ASP A 270 5.63 22.80 3.05
C ASP A 270 4.66 21.85 2.32
N LEU A 271 4.98 21.45 1.10
CA LEU A 271 4.18 20.53 0.31
C LEU A 271 4.22 19.10 0.86
N PHE A 272 5.36 18.65 1.41
CA PHE A 272 5.49 17.34 2.06
C PHE A 272 4.64 17.24 3.33
N ASP A 273 4.68 18.26 4.19
CA ASP A 273 3.78 18.34 5.36
C ASP A 273 2.29 18.38 4.96
N SER A 274 1.99 18.83 3.73
CA SER A 274 0.62 18.87 3.21
C SER A 274 0.14 17.52 2.68
N LEU A 275 1.00 16.50 2.56
CA LEU A 275 0.62 15.16 2.12
C LEU A 275 -0.22 14.40 3.15
N SER A 276 -0.07 14.72 4.43
CA SER A 276 -0.85 14.14 5.54
C SER A 276 -2.11 14.97 5.86
N ASN A 277 -2.44 15.97 5.05
CA ASN A 277 -3.61 16.82 5.29
C ASN A 277 -4.91 16.00 5.21
N GLU A 278 -5.86 16.23 6.12
CA GLU A 278 -7.14 15.52 6.15
C GLU A 278 -8.03 15.82 4.93
N ASP A 279 -7.83 16.96 4.26
CA ASP A 279 -8.50 17.30 3.00
C ASP A 279 -7.78 16.64 1.82
N ASP A 280 -8.44 15.64 1.23
CA ASP A 280 -7.97 14.88 0.06
C ASP A 280 -7.53 15.78 -1.10
N SER A 281 -8.20 16.92 -1.32
CA SER A 281 -7.87 17.86 -2.39
C SER A 281 -6.58 18.60 -2.10
N ILE A 282 -6.34 18.99 -0.85
CA ILE A 282 -5.08 19.64 -0.44
C ILE A 282 -3.92 18.67 -0.57
N ALA A 283 -4.07 17.45 -0.06
CA ALA A 283 -3.04 16.43 -0.13
C ALA A 283 -2.69 16.08 -1.58
N LEU A 284 -3.70 15.78 -2.41
CA LEU A 284 -3.50 15.41 -3.81
C LEU A 284 -2.90 16.55 -4.64
N ASN A 285 -3.34 17.80 -4.43
CA ASN A 285 -2.74 18.94 -5.11
C ASN A 285 -1.28 19.16 -4.70
N SER A 286 -0.94 18.91 -3.44
CA SER A 286 0.43 19.00 -2.95
C SER A 286 1.31 17.92 -3.57
N PHE A 287 0.79 16.69 -3.66
CA PHE A 287 1.43 15.60 -4.38
C PHE A 287 1.71 15.96 -5.85
N ILE A 288 0.72 16.47 -6.58
CA ILE A 288 0.87 16.91 -7.98
C ILE A 288 1.88 18.05 -8.14
N LYS A 289 1.99 18.96 -7.16
CA LYS A 289 3.01 20.02 -7.18
C LYS A 289 4.41 19.43 -6.94
N LEU A 290 4.55 18.50 -5.99
CA LEU A 290 5.82 17.82 -5.71
C LEU A 290 6.33 17.03 -6.91
N THR A 291 5.46 16.32 -7.65
CA THR A 291 5.89 15.63 -8.87
C THR A 291 6.44 16.58 -9.93
N ARG A 292 6.29 17.90 -9.80
CA ARG A 292 6.77 18.92 -10.73
C ARG A 292 7.84 19.84 -10.13
N SER A 293 8.27 19.57 -8.91
CA SER A 293 9.23 20.40 -8.15
C SER A 293 10.68 19.97 -8.43
N ASN A 294 11.64 20.42 -7.62
CA ASN A 294 13.05 20.04 -7.79
C ASN A 294 13.26 18.53 -7.53
N PRO A 295 13.78 17.73 -8.50
CA PRO A 295 13.92 16.29 -8.32
C PRO A 295 14.82 15.87 -7.17
N GLU A 296 15.98 16.51 -7.01
CA GLU A 296 16.95 16.17 -5.96
C GLU A 296 16.35 16.38 -4.57
N LYS A 297 15.69 17.52 -4.38
CA LYS A 297 15.02 17.87 -3.11
C LYS A 297 13.85 16.93 -2.80
N VAL A 298 12.98 16.68 -3.78
CA VAL A 298 11.81 15.80 -3.62
C VAL A 298 12.24 14.36 -3.33
N ILE A 299 13.28 13.86 -3.99
CA ILE A 299 13.80 12.52 -3.73
C ILE A 299 14.36 12.43 -2.30
N ALA A 300 15.17 13.39 -1.87
CA ALA A 300 15.73 13.40 -0.52
C ALA A 300 14.64 13.45 0.57
N LEU A 301 13.62 14.30 0.39
CA LEU A 301 12.49 14.37 1.32
C LEU A 301 11.62 13.10 1.28
N ALA A 302 11.39 12.53 0.10
CA ALA A 302 10.65 11.27 -0.01
C ALA A 302 11.36 10.12 0.70
N GLU A 303 12.70 10.06 0.63
CA GLU A 303 13.48 9.07 1.38
C GLU A 303 13.43 9.31 2.89
N GLN A 304 13.50 10.56 3.31
CA GLN A 304 13.37 10.94 4.72
C GLN A 304 11.99 10.57 5.27
N PHE A 305 10.91 10.98 4.62
CA PHE A 305 9.54 10.71 5.07
C PHE A 305 9.19 9.21 5.03
N ASP A 306 9.69 8.45 4.05
CA ASP A 306 9.51 6.99 3.96
C ASP A 306 10.29 6.26 5.06
N LYS A 307 11.48 6.75 5.43
CA LYS A 307 12.29 6.21 6.54
C LYS A 307 11.62 6.49 7.89
N ASP A 308 11.10 7.70 8.08
CA ASP A 308 10.51 8.15 9.33
C ASP A 308 9.04 7.67 9.48
N ASP A 309 8.55 6.81 8.57
CA ASP A 309 7.20 6.21 8.54
C ASP A 309 6.08 7.25 8.65
N ILE A 310 6.24 8.39 7.96
CA ILE A 310 5.30 9.51 8.07
C ILE A 310 4.00 9.17 7.36
N ASP A 311 2.91 9.24 8.12
CA ASP A 311 1.54 9.08 7.64
C ASP A 311 1.22 10.03 6.48
N PHE A 312 0.28 9.59 5.64
CA PHE A 312 -0.16 10.33 4.46
C PHE A 312 -1.65 10.13 4.21
N ASN A 313 -2.27 11.06 3.48
CA ASN A 313 -3.68 11.00 3.15
C ASN A 313 -3.99 9.81 2.21
N TYR A 314 -5.08 9.08 2.48
CA TYR A 314 -5.47 7.88 1.73
C TYR A 314 -5.89 8.16 0.27
N ALA A 315 -6.18 9.39 -0.15
CA ALA A 315 -6.42 9.75 -1.53
C ALA A 315 -5.16 9.71 -2.41
N LEU A 316 -3.97 9.73 -1.81
CA LEU A 316 -2.69 9.61 -2.51
C LEU A 316 -2.43 8.19 -3.02
N PRO A 317 -1.56 7.97 -4.02
CA PRO A 317 -1.17 6.64 -4.48
C PRO A 317 -0.72 5.74 -3.33
N THR A 318 -0.89 4.41 -3.47
CA THR A 318 -0.63 3.44 -2.40
C THR A 318 0.77 3.57 -1.74
N PHE A 319 1.79 3.94 -2.52
CA PHE A 319 3.15 4.20 -2.03
C PHE A 319 3.60 5.62 -2.44
N PRO A 320 3.10 6.68 -1.78
CA PRO A 320 3.23 8.04 -2.31
C PRO A 320 4.69 8.48 -2.43
N TYR A 321 5.54 8.18 -1.46
CA TYR A 321 6.96 8.55 -1.50
C TYR A 321 7.72 7.84 -2.62
N ARG A 322 7.41 6.56 -2.89
CA ARG A 322 7.99 5.82 -4.03
C ARG A 322 7.50 6.40 -5.36
N PHE A 323 6.22 6.72 -5.47
CA PHE A 323 5.64 7.35 -6.66
C PHE A 323 6.26 8.73 -6.90
N LEU A 324 6.42 9.58 -5.87
CA LEU A 324 7.05 10.90 -5.99
C LEU A 324 8.45 10.79 -6.58
N LYS A 325 9.29 9.87 -6.09
CA LYS A 325 10.64 9.65 -6.61
C LYS A 325 10.66 9.37 -8.11
N GLN A 326 9.72 8.56 -8.61
CA GLN A 326 9.67 8.20 -10.02
C GLN A 326 8.99 9.28 -10.88
N LEU A 327 7.90 9.88 -10.38
CA LEU A 327 7.13 10.89 -11.10
C LEU A 327 7.90 12.21 -11.22
N VAL A 328 8.63 12.64 -10.18
CA VAL A 328 9.44 13.86 -10.27
C VAL A 328 10.56 13.72 -11.29
N TYR A 329 11.16 12.52 -11.39
CA TYR A 329 12.13 12.22 -12.43
C TYR A 329 11.48 12.22 -13.82
N LEU A 330 10.28 11.63 -13.96
CA LEU A 330 9.55 11.62 -15.21
C LEU A 330 9.22 13.04 -15.68
N THR A 331 8.66 13.90 -14.83
CA THR A 331 8.27 15.25 -15.26
C THR A 331 9.48 16.13 -15.56
N ASP A 332 10.59 15.98 -14.83
CA ASP A 332 11.85 16.67 -15.11
C ASP A 332 12.42 16.26 -16.48
N TYR A 333 12.46 14.95 -16.76
CA TYR A 333 12.83 14.44 -18.07
C TYR A 333 11.91 15.00 -19.17
N CYS A 334 10.60 15.01 -18.95
CA CYS A 334 9.63 15.53 -19.91
C CYS A 334 9.84 17.02 -20.19
N LYS A 335 10.09 17.83 -19.16
CA LYS A 335 10.42 19.27 -19.31
C LYS A 335 11.70 19.47 -20.13
N LYS A 336 12.77 18.73 -19.80
CA LYS A 336 14.07 18.81 -20.51
C LYS A 336 13.97 18.40 -21.98
N ASN A 337 13.06 17.50 -22.31
CA ASN A 337 12.91 16.93 -23.65
C ASN A 337 11.67 17.45 -24.42
N ASN A 338 11.01 18.49 -23.91
CA ASN A 338 9.79 19.05 -24.50
C ASN A 338 8.74 17.97 -24.83
N ILE A 339 8.41 17.16 -23.82
CA ILE A 339 7.35 16.16 -23.85
C ILE A 339 6.21 16.69 -22.98
N ASP A 340 5.01 16.78 -23.54
CA ASP A 340 3.83 17.14 -22.76
C ASP A 340 3.39 15.95 -21.90
N PHE A 341 3.36 16.17 -20.59
CA PHE A 341 2.87 15.21 -19.59
C PHE A 341 1.62 15.73 -18.86
N ILE A 342 1.15 16.94 -19.18
CA ILE A 342 -0.07 17.52 -18.64
C ILE A 342 -1.27 17.12 -19.49
N GLY A 343 -1.07 17.09 -20.81
CA GLY A 343 -2.12 16.79 -21.78
C GLY A 343 -3.09 17.94 -21.99
N ASN A 344 -3.87 17.85 -23.06
CA ASN A 344 -4.92 18.82 -23.38
C ASN A 344 -6.20 18.58 -22.54
N THR A 345 -7.12 19.54 -22.60
CA THR A 345 -8.41 19.50 -21.89
C THR A 345 -9.25 18.29 -22.28
N ASP A 346 -9.22 17.86 -23.54
CA ASP A 346 -10.03 16.72 -24.02
C ASP A 346 -9.54 15.39 -23.41
N LEU A 347 -8.23 15.21 -23.29
CA LEU A 347 -7.64 14.08 -22.60
C LEU A 347 -8.00 14.08 -21.11
N GLN A 348 -7.90 15.22 -20.44
CA GLN A 348 -8.27 15.34 -19.02
C GLN A 348 -9.76 15.07 -18.80
N ASN A 349 -10.64 15.57 -19.69
CA ASN A 349 -12.06 15.26 -19.66
C ASN A 349 -12.31 13.76 -19.83
N SER A 350 -11.62 13.12 -20.77
CA SER A 350 -11.73 11.68 -21.01
C SER A 350 -11.28 10.86 -19.80
N ILE A 351 -10.18 11.24 -19.15
CA ILE A 351 -9.70 10.63 -17.90
C ILE A 351 -10.74 10.79 -16.80
N ASN A 352 -11.29 11.99 -16.62
CA ASN A 352 -12.33 12.24 -15.62
C ASN A 352 -13.60 11.41 -15.87
N VAL A 353 -13.98 11.18 -17.13
CA VAL A 353 -15.10 10.30 -17.47
C VAL A 353 -14.76 8.82 -17.21
N LEU A 354 -13.52 8.38 -17.43
CA LEU A 354 -13.11 7.00 -17.12
C LEU A 354 -13.14 6.69 -15.62
N LYS A 355 -12.99 7.70 -14.77
CA LYS A 355 -13.08 7.60 -13.30
C LYS A 355 -14.51 7.40 -12.79
N THR A 356 -15.53 7.67 -13.61
CA THR A 356 -16.93 7.51 -13.19
C THR A 356 -17.45 6.11 -13.45
N ASP A 357 -18.61 5.80 -12.88
CA ASP A 357 -19.34 4.56 -13.15
C ASP A 357 -20.02 4.61 -14.53
N LEU A 358 -19.33 4.09 -15.54
CA LEU A 358 -19.85 3.91 -16.90
C LEU A 358 -20.46 2.53 -17.08
N THR A 359 -21.48 2.40 -17.94
CA THR A 359 -21.87 1.07 -18.43
C THR A 359 -20.72 0.45 -19.23
N PHE A 360 -20.69 -0.88 -19.33
CA PHE A 360 -19.66 -1.58 -20.10
C PHE A 360 -19.54 -1.06 -21.55
N ALA A 361 -20.67 -0.82 -22.22
CA ALA A 361 -20.69 -0.33 -23.59
C ALA A 361 -20.15 1.11 -23.71
N GLU A 362 -20.48 2.00 -22.77
CA GLU A 362 -19.98 3.37 -22.73
C GLU A 362 -18.47 3.41 -22.45
N ARG A 363 -18.01 2.65 -21.44
CA ARG A 363 -16.60 2.52 -21.10
C ARG A 363 -15.79 2.01 -22.29
N ARG A 364 -16.23 0.90 -22.90
CA ARG A 364 -15.55 0.31 -24.05
C ARG A 364 -15.50 1.27 -25.25
N LYS A 365 -16.57 2.03 -25.49
CA LYS A 365 -16.59 3.06 -26.54
C LYS A 365 -15.55 4.16 -26.28
N LEU A 366 -15.47 4.67 -25.05
CA LEU A 366 -14.49 5.69 -24.66
C LEU A 366 -13.06 5.17 -24.74
N GLU A 367 -12.79 3.98 -24.19
CA GLU A 367 -11.48 3.33 -24.29
C GLU A 367 -11.05 3.13 -25.73
N ASN A 368 -11.94 2.62 -26.60
CA ASN A 368 -11.65 2.47 -28.02
C ASN A 368 -11.33 3.83 -28.64
N SER A 369 -12.12 4.87 -28.35
CA SER A 369 -11.82 6.22 -28.83
C SER A 369 -10.40 6.64 -28.48
N LEU A 370 -9.99 6.49 -27.22
CA LEU A 370 -8.65 6.83 -26.74
C LEU A 370 -7.55 5.97 -27.40
N ILE A 371 -7.75 4.66 -27.55
CA ILE A 371 -6.81 3.78 -28.26
C ILE A 371 -6.55 4.25 -29.70
N TYR A 372 -7.57 4.78 -30.36
CA TYR A 372 -7.47 5.23 -31.75
C TYR A 372 -7.02 6.69 -31.90
N SER A 373 -7.35 7.57 -30.94
CA SER A 373 -7.13 9.01 -31.04
C SER A 373 -5.85 9.49 -30.38
N LEU A 374 -5.39 8.83 -29.30
CA LEU A 374 -4.14 9.20 -28.63
C LEU A 374 -2.97 9.17 -29.62
N THR A 375 -2.05 10.10 -29.44
CA THR A 375 -0.77 10.15 -30.17
C THR A 375 0.40 9.72 -29.29
N LEU A 376 1.57 9.48 -29.89
CA LEU A 376 2.80 9.17 -29.15
C LEU A 376 3.29 10.35 -28.29
N ASP A 377 2.87 11.58 -28.61
CA ASP A 377 3.15 12.76 -27.80
C ASP A 377 2.20 12.88 -26.59
N GLU A 378 0.97 12.38 -26.69
CA GLU A 378 -0.04 12.47 -25.62
C GLU A 378 -0.01 11.29 -24.63
N ILE A 379 0.51 10.12 -25.03
CA ILE A 379 0.44 8.90 -24.20
C ILE A 379 1.11 9.06 -22.84
N THR A 380 2.17 9.87 -22.76
CA THR A 380 2.89 10.14 -21.51
C THR A 380 2.03 10.92 -20.52
N ALA A 381 1.19 11.86 -21.00
CA ALA A 381 0.24 12.57 -20.16
C ALA A 381 -0.86 11.63 -19.63
N PHE A 382 -1.35 10.72 -20.46
CA PHE A 382 -2.32 9.71 -20.03
C PHE A 382 -1.76 8.81 -18.92
N GLU A 383 -0.56 8.25 -19.11
CA GLU A 383 0.12 7.43 -18.11
C GLU A 383 0.38 8.19 -16.81
N TYR A 384 0.86 9.43 -16.90
CA TYR A 384 1.12 10.29 -15.74
C TYR A 384 -0.14 10.45 -14.87
N TRP A 385 -1.27 10.84 -15.46
CA TRP A 385 -2.50 11.02 -14.71
C TRP A 385 -3.08 9.71 -14.17
N CYS A 386 -2.94 8.59 -14.90
CA CYS A 386 -3.34 7.28 -14.40
C CYS A 386 -2.51 6.84 -13.17
N LEU A 387 -1.25 7.26 -13.05
CA LEU A 387 -0.43 7.03 -11.85
C LEU A 387 -0.78 7.99 -10.71
N ILE A 388 -1.12 9.26 -11.01
CA ILE A 388 -1.61 10.21 -10.00
C ILE A 388 -2.90 9.68 -9.35
N TYR A 389 -3.80 9.14 -10.17
CA TYR A 389 -5.09 8.61 -9.74
C TYR A 389 -5.08 7.08 -9.62
N GLU A 390 -3.96 6.48 -9.19
CA GLU A 390 -3.78 5.02 -9.13
C GLU A 390 -4.90 4.30 -8.35
N LYS A 391 -5.39 4.90 -7.27
CA LYS A 391 -6.48 4.35 -6.46
C LYS A 391 -7.86 4.38 -7.11
N ASP A 392 -8.00 5.03 -8.27
CA ASP A 392 -9.22 4.98 -9.06
C ASP A 392 -9.25 3.69 -9.89
N TRP A 393 -9.91 2.66 -9.33
CA TRP A 393 -9.97 1.33 -9.93
C TRP A 393 -10.57 1.34 -11.34
N GLN A 394 -11.59 2.16 -11.58
CA GLN A 394 -12.22 2.26 -12.90
C GLN A 394 -11.24 2.79 -13.93
N LEU A 395 -10.48 3.83 -13.58
CA LEU A 395 -9.45 4.40 -14.44
C LEU A 395 -8.28 3.44 -14.66
N THR A 396 -7.71 2.83 -13.61
CA THR A 396 -6.49 2.00 -13.75
C THR A 396 -6.74 0.76 -14.63
N TYR A 397 -7.92 0.16 -14.54
CA TYR A 397 -8.33 -0.95 -15.41
C TYR A 397 -8.47 -0.51 -16.87
N SER A 398 -9.18 0.58 -17.13
CA SER A 398 -9.28 1.15 -18.47
C SER A 398 -7.91 1.54 -19.04
N ALA A 399 -7.05 2.13 -18.21
CA ALA A 399 -5.70 2.52 -18.58
C ALA A 399 -4.86 1.32 -19.01
N GLY A 400 -4.96 0.19 -18.31
CA GLY A 400 -4.25 -1.03 -18.67
C GLY A 400 -4.57 -1.49 -20.09
N ARG A 401 -5.86 -1.57 -20.44
CA ARG A 401 -6.31 -1.93 -21.79
C ARG A 401 -5.90 -0.89 -22.83
N ILE A 402 -6.08 0.40 -22.55
CA ILE A 402 -5.76 1.49 -23.48
C ILE A 402 -4.27 1.47 -23.83
N ILE A 403 -3.39 1.44 -22.82
CA ILE A 403 -1.94 1.51 -22.96
C ILE A 403 -1.41 0.27 -23.70
N ASP A 404 -1.90 -0.92 -23.36
CA ASP A 404 -1.48 -2.17 -24.01
C ASP A 404 -1.79 -2.16 -25.51
N LYS A 405 -3.04 -1.85 -25.88
CA LYS A 405 -3.44 -1.76 -27.29
C LYS A 405 -2.76 -0.61 -28.01
N PHE A 406 -2.65 0.55 -27.37
CA PHE A 406 -2.02 1.74 -27.95
C PHE A 406 -0.58 1.46 -28.37
N TYR A 407 0.26 0.94 -27.47
CA TYR A 407 1.65 0.63 -27.80
C TYR A 407 1.77 -0.49 -28.82
N SER A 408 0.91 -1.51 -28.74
CA SER A 408 0.94 -2.61 -29.72
C SER A 408 0.67 -2.15 -31.14
N LYS A 409 -0.31 -1.24 -31.30
CA LYS A 409 -0.66 -0.64 -32.59
C LYS A 409 0.40 0.32 -33.11
N ASN A 410 1.04 1.08 -32.21
CA ASN A 410 2.03 2.08 -32.57
C ASN A 410 3.49 1.59 -32.44
N TRP A 411 3.71 0.28 -32.22
CA TRP A 411 5.02 -0.26 -31.83
C TRP A 411 6.15 0.15 -32.78
N ASN A 412 5.95 -0.04 -34.08
CA ASN A 412 6.96 0.33 -35.09
C ASN A 412 7.28 1.83 -35.07
N LYS A 413 6.28 2.69 -34.79
CA LYS A 413 6.48 4.14 -34.66
C LYS A 413 7.21 4.50 -33.37
N THR A 414 6.93 3.78 -32.28
CA THR A 414 7.66 3.90 -31.01
C THR A 414 9.14 3.56 -31.21
N ILE A 415 9.44 2.43 -31.85
CA ILE A 415 10.83 1.96 -32.04
C ILE A 415 11.61 2.84 -33.03
N SER A 416 11.00 3.20 -34.17
CA SER A 416 11.70 3.97 -35.22
C SER A 416 11.96 5.43 -34.86
N ASN A 417 11.35 5.96 -33.80
CA ASN A 417 11.55 7.32 -33.34
C ASN A 417 12.41 7.32 -32.08
N LYS A 418 13.61 7.90 -32.17
CA LYS A 418 14.56 8.00 -31.05
C LYS A 418 13.92 8.57 -29.77
N LYS A 419 13.20 9.68 -29.88
CA LYS A 419 12.57 10.37 -28.73
C LYS A 419 11.53 9.47 -28.05
N HIS A 420 10.71 8.78 -28.83
CA HIS A 420 9.67 7.89 -28.28
C HIS A 420 10.25 6.60 -27.71
N LEU A 421 11.24 5.98 -28.36
CA LEU A 421 11.92 4.80 -27.86
C LEU A 421 12.64 5.09 -26.53
N GLU A 422 13.38 6.21 -26.47
CA GLU A 422 14.10 6.62 -25.25
C GLU A 422 13.13 6.92 -24.10
N SER A 423 12.04 7.66 -24.37
CA SER A 423 10.98 7.92 -23.38
C SER A 423 10.31 6.62 -22.91
N TYR A 424 10.03 5.69 -23.82
CA TYR A 424 9.44 4.39 -23.50
C TYR A 424 10.34 3.57 -22.56
N LEU A 425 11.64 3.48 -22.86
CA LEU A 425 12.61 2.76 -22.04
C LEU A 425 12.82 3.43 -20.68
N LEU A 426 12.83 4.76 -20.63
CA LEU A 426 12.88 5.48 -19.35
C LEU A 426 11.66 5.12 -18.49
N LYS A 427 10.45 5.24 -19.06
CA LYS A 427 9.20 4.91 -18.37
C LYS A 427 9.19 3.46 -17.90
N SER A 428 9.71 2.52 -18.71
CA SER A 428 9.86 1.12 -18.29
C SER A 428 10.65 0.98 -16.99
N LYS A 429 11.76 1.71 -16.83
CA LYS A 429 12.52 1.69 -15.56
C LYS A 429 11.78 2.38 -14.42
N LEU A 430 11.24 3.57 -14.67
CA LEU A 430 10.56 4.35 -13.64
C LEU A 430 9.34 3.61 -13.10
N PHE A 431 8.57 2.95 -13.97
CA PHE A 431 7.38 2.20 -13.57
C PHE A 431 7.71 0.87 -12.91
N GLU A 432 8.82 0.23 -13.30
CA GLU A 432 9.39 -0.90 -12.56
C GLU A 432 9.76 -0.51 -11.12
N ASP A 433 10.37 0.68 -10.94
CA ASP A 433 10.82 1.22 -9.65
C ASP A 433 9.69 1.71 -8.74
N LEU A 434 8.43 1.73 -9.21
CA LEU A 434 7.27 1.99 -8.34
C LEU A 434 7.09 0.88 -7.29
N GLY A 435 7.56 -0.34 -7.58
CA GLY A 435 7.45 -1.49 -6.68
C GLY A 435 6.00 -1.94 -6.45
N ILE A 436 5.10 -1.63 -7.38
CA ILE A 436 3.69 -2.00 -7.36
C ILE A 436 3.39 -3.03 -8.46
N ILE A 437 2.47 -3.94 -8.19
CA ILE A 437 1.94 -4.86 -9.21
C ILE A 437 1.06 -4.11 -10.23
N GLY A 438 0.91 -4.66 -11.44
CA GLY A 438 0.17 -4.05 -12.54
C GLY A 438 0.93 -4.11 -13.87
N LEU A 439 0.29 -3.68 -14.96
CA LEU A 439 0.92 -3.66 -16.29
C LEU A 439 2.09 -2.69 -16.41
N CYS A 440 2.14 -1.64 -15.58
CA CYS A 440 3.20 -0.63 -15.58
C CYS A 440 4.59 -1.26 -15.34
N HIS A 441 4.67 -2.35 -14.58
CA HIS A 441 5.91 -3.09 -14.34
C HIS A 441 6.42 -3.88 -15.56
N ASN A 442 5.57 -4.12 -16.56
CA ASN A 442 5.84 -5.08 -17.63
C ASN A 442 6.25 -4.43 -18.96
N TYR A 443 6.62 -3.15 -19.00
CA TYR A 443 6.88 -2.45 -20.27
C TYR A 443 7.93 -3.17 -21.14
N VAL A 444 9.05 -3.56 -20.54
CA VAL A 444 10.14 -4.27 -21.25
C VAL A 444 9.69 -5.58 -21.92
N ILE A 445 8.57 -6.20 -21.47
CA ILE A 445 8.08 -7.46 -22.04
C ILE A 445 7.68 -7.31 -23.51
N LYS A 446 7.30 -6.10 -23.97
CA LYS A 446 6.94 -5.85 -25.38
C LYS A 446 8.06 -6.17 -26.35
N PHE A 447 9.30 -6.14 -25.88
CA PHE A 447 10.45 -6.50 -26.71
C PHE A 447 10.56 -8.00 -26.94
N LYS A 448 9.89 -8.88 -26.18
CA LYS A 448 10.01 -10.34 -26.32
C LYS A 448 9.75 -10.80 -27.75
N GLY A 449 10.68 -11.56 -28.31
CA GLY A 449 10.62 -12.09 -29.68
C GLY A 449 10.66 -11.01 -30.77
N SER A 450 11.27 -9.86 -30.50
CA SER A 450 11.46 -8.80 -31.49
C SER A 450 12.42 -9.22 -32.60
N SER A 451 12.30 -8.56 -33.76
CA SER A 451 13.20 -8.78 -34.91
C SER A 451 14.60 -8.21 -34.68
N ASP A 452 15.56 -8.68 -35.47
CA ASP A 452 16.93 -8.17 -35.48
C ASP A 452 17.00 -6.66 -35.76
N ASP A 453 16.07 -6.11 -36.57
CA ASP A 453 15.98 -4.67 -36.84
C ASP A 453 15.67 -3.85 -35.57
N ILE A 454 14.84 -4.40 -34.67
CA ILE A 454 14.52 -3.76 -33.38
C ILE A 454 15.73 -3.86 -32.44
N ILE A 455 16.43 -5.01 -32.44
CA ILE A 455 17.66 -5.18 -31.66
C ILE A 455 18.72 -4.17 -32.13
N ALA A 456 18.92 -4.03 -33.44
CA ALA A 456 19.84 -3.04 -33.99
C ALA A 456 19.42 -1.60 -33.63
N SER A 457 18.11 -1.31 -33.63
CA SER A 457 17.59 -0.01 -33.18
C SER A 457 17.95 0.27 -31.72
N LEU A 458 17.81 -0.72 -30.82
CA LEU A 458 18.21 -0.64 -29.41
C LEU A 458 19.72 -0.45 -29.24
N GLU A 459 20.54 -1.21 -29.96
CA GLU A 459 22.01 -1.12 -29.92
C GLU A 459 22.53 0.22 -30.44
N SER A 460 21.83 0.83 -31.40
CA SER A 460 22.17 2.14 -31.94
C SER A 460 21.70 3.32 -31.08
N LEU A 461 20.86 3.09 -30.07
CA LEU A 461 20.27 4.14 -29.25
C LEU A 461 21.30 4.72 -28.27
N GLN A 462 21.82 5.90 -28.60
CA GLN A 462 22.71 6.66 -27.72
C GLN A 462 21.93 7.55 -26.75
N THR A 463 22.19 7.37 -25.45
CA THR A 463 21.60 8.13 -24.34
C THR A 463 22.62 8.33 -23.22
N GLU A 464 22.56 9.48 -22.55
CA GLU A 464 23.33 9.74 -21.33
C GLU A 464 22.60 9.23 -20.08
N ASN A 465 21.30 8.91 -20.18
CA ASN A 465 20.48 8.52 -19.05
C ASN A 465 20.76 7.08 -18.60
N ASP A 466 21.26 6.90 -17.38
CA ASP A 466 21.64 5.57 -16.86
C ASP A 466 20.44 4.62 -16.71
N LYS A 467 19.25 5.12 -16.38
CA LYS A 467 18.02 4.30 -16.33
C LYS A 467 17.66 3.76 -17.71
N VAL A 468 17.85 4.55 -18.76
CA VAL A 468 17.63 4.10 -20.15
C VAL A 468 18.68 3.08 -20.56
N LYS A 469 19.98 3.31 -20.29
CA LYS A 469 21.06 2.35 -20.59
C LYS A 469 20.78 0.97 -19.99
N LEU A 470 20.35 0.92 -18.72
CA LEU A 470 19.98 -0.32 -18.06
C LEU A 470 18.81 -1.03 -18.76
N GLN A 471 17.79 -0.27 -19.19
CA GLN A 471 16.63 -0.86 -19.89
C GLN A 471 16.94 -1.27 -21.33
N ILE A 472 17.89 -0.64 -22.01
CA ILE A 472 18.36 -1.10 -23.34
C ILE A 472 18.89 -2.53 -23.22
N VAL A 473 19.78 -2.79 -22.26
CA VAL A 473 20.35 -4.13 -22.03
C VAL A 473 19.24 -5.14 -21.77
N LYS A 474 18.33 -4.83 -20.84
CA LYS A 474 17.18 -5.70 -20.51
C LYS A 474 16.25 -5.91 -21.72
N ALA A 475 15.98 -4.88 -22.50
CA ALA A 475 15.15 -4.98 -23.70
C ALA A 475 15.79 -5.88 -24.77
N ILE A 476 17.10 -5.80 -24.99
CA ILE A 476 17.84 -6.68 -25.91
C ILE A 476 17.80 -8.14 -25.43
N GLU A 477 17.95 -8.38 -24.13
CA GLU A 477 17.82 -9.72 -23.56
C GLU A 477 16.42 -10.29 -23.81
N PHE A 478 15.37 -9.51 -23.54
CA PHE A 478 14.00 -9.90 -23.83
C PHE A 478 13.78 -10.15 -25.33
N ALA A 479 14.32 -9.31 -26.21
CA ALA A 479 14.19 -9.46 -27.66
C ALA A 479 14.69 -10.81 -28.18
N LYS A 480 15.75 -11.35 -27.58
CA LYS A 480 16.33 -12.65 -27.95
C LYS A 480 15.50 -13.85 -27.46
N ILE A 481 14.53 -13.64 -26.56
CA ILE A 481 13.67 -14.72 -26.07
C ILE A 481 12.61 -15.03 -27.13
N GLN A 482 12.61 -16.26 -27.63
CA GLN A 482 11.61 -16.73 -28.58
C GLN A 482 10.21 -16.81 -27.92
N ILE A 483 9.20 -16.36 -28.67
CA ILE A 483 7.80 -16.56 -28.29
C ILE A 483 7.42 -17.98 -28.66
N VAL A 484 7.33 -18.85 -27.67
CA VAL A 484 6.88 -20.23 -27.83
C VAL A 484 5.58 -20.39 -27.06
N TYR A 485 4.55 -20.89 -27.75
CA TYR A 485 3.33 -21.32 -27.07
C TYR A 485 3.67 -22.52 -26.16
N LYS A 486 3.38 -22.37 -24.87
CA LYS A 486 3.42 -23.48 -23.92
C LYS A 486 1.99 -23.83 -23.58
N GLU A 487 1.62 -25.09 -23.73
CA GLU A 487 0.30 -25.55 -23.28
C GLU A 487 0.23 -25.36 -21.75
N PRO A 488 -0.76 -24.60 -21.23
CA PRO A 488 -0.89 -24.38 -19.81
C PRO A 488 -1.13 -25.70 -19.06
N GLU A 489 -0.56 -25.82 -17.87
CA GLU A 489 -0.86 -26.97 -17.01
C GLU A 489 -2.34 -26.97 -16.64
N LYS A 490 -3.04 -28.04 -17.02
CA LYS A 490 -4.46 -28.20 -16.73
C LYS A 490 -4.60 -28.57 -15.25
N LYS A 491 -4.86 -27.56 -14.41
CA LYS A 491 -5.04 -27.75 -12.96
C LYS A 491 -6.35 -28.48 -12.69
N ASP A 492 -6.29 -29.59 -11.97
CA ASP A 492 -7.47 -30.29 -11.47
C ASP A 492 -8.05 -29.57 -10.25
N TRP A 493 -9.29 -29.08 -10.38
CA TRP A 493 -10.04 -28.45 -9.29
C TRP A 493 -11.54 -28.69 -9.46
N TYR A 494 -12.35 -28.39 -8.43
CA TYR A 494 -13.79 -28.68 -8.43
C TYR A 494 -14.56 -28.01 -9.58
N GLY A 495 -14.00 -26.95 -10.20
CA GLY A 495 -14.55 -26.33 -11.40
C GLY A 495 -14.47 -27.16 -12.66
N ASN A 496 -13.60 -28.17 -12.72
CA ASN A 496 -13.43 -29.03 -13.88
C ASN A 496 -14.55 -30.08 -14.03
N ILE A 497 -15.44 -30.22 -13.04
CA ILE A 497 -16.42 -31.30 -12.99
C ILE A 497 -17.82 -30.75 -13.23
N ASP A 498 -18.38 -31.09 -14.39
CA ASP A 498 -19.62 -30.53 -14.94
C ASP A 498 -20.92 -31.02 -14.26
N SER A 499 -20.83 -31.64 -13.07
CA SER A 499 -21.88 -32.61 -12.67
C SER A 499 -22.19 -32.76 -11.17
N LYS A 500 -21.90 -31.79 -10.29
CA LYS A 500 -22.18 -32.01 -8.85
C LYS A 500 -23.65 -31.79 -8.44
N VAL A 501 -24.43 -30.93 -9.11
CA VAL A 501 -25.83 -30.68 -8.73
C VAL A 501 -26.80 -31.48 -9.60
N LYS A 502 -27.09 -32.72 -9.19
CA LYS A 502 -28.08 -33.59 -9.88
C LYS A 502 -29.51 -33.07 -9.76
N ASN A 503 -29.85 -32.40 -8.65
CA ASN A 503 -31.18 -31.83 -8.43
C ASN A 503 -31.09 -30.54 -7.61
N PHE A 504 -30.97 -29.41 -8.31
CA PHE A 504 -30.80 -28.09 -7.70
C PHE A 504 -31.91 -27.76 -6.70
N LYS A 505 -33.17 -28.09 -6.99
CA LYS A 505 -34.30 -27.81 -6.10
C LYS A 505 -34.20 -28.56 -4.76
N ILE A 506 -33.70 -29.80 -4.78
CA ILE A 506 -33.49 -30.58 -3.55
C ILE A 506 -32.34 -29.98 -2.74
N ASP A 507 -31.21 -29.71 -3.37
CA ASP A 507 -30.03 -29.21 -2.67
C ASP A 507 -30.24 -27.77 -2.15
N PHE A 508 -30.93 -26.93 -2.91
CA PHE A 508 -31.38 -25.61 -2.46
C PHE A 508 -32.23 -25.69 -1.19
N LYS A 509 -33.20 -26.61 -1.12
CA LYS A 509 -34.01 -26.82 0.09
C LYS A 509 -33.16 -27.26 1.29
N LYS A 510 -32.12 -28.09 1.07
CA LYS A 510 -31.20 -28.51 2.15
C LYS A 510 -30.38 -27.34 2.69
N VAL A 511 -29.91 -26.45 1.81
CA VAL A 511 -29.18 -25.24 2.21
C VAL A 511 -30.11 -24.28 2.96
N MET A 512 -31.33 -24.05 2.46
CA MET A 512 -32.34 -23.21 3.13
C MET A 512 -32.70 -23.70 4.53
N ALA A 513 -32.66 -25.02 4.79
CA ALA A 513 -32.91 -25.59 6.11
C ALA A 513 -31.81 -25.26 7.16
N LYS A 514 -30.70 -24.65 6.74
CA LYS A 514 -29.57 -24.24 7.61
C LYS A 514 -29.51 -22.73 7.84
N ALA A 515 -30.58 -21.99 7.49
CA ALA A 515 -30.62 -20.54 7.57
C ALA A 515 -30.40 -19.96 8.99
N ASP A 516 -30.54 -20.78 10.03
CA ASP A 516 -30.31 -20.38 11.43
C ASP A 516 -28.82 -20.02 11.71
N ASP A 517 -27.87 -20.55 10.94
CA ASP A 517 -26.46 -20.15 10.97
C ASP A 517 -26.14 -19.33 9.71
N LYS A 518 -26.22 -18.01 9.85
CA LYS A 518 -26.08 -17.06 8.73
C LYS A 518 -24.79 -17.26 7.94
N LYS A 519 -23.64 -17.43 8.61
CA LYS A 519 -22.35 -17.56 7.92
C LYS A 519 -22.29 -18.86 7.14
N LYS A 520 -22.65 -19.97 7.79
CA LYS A 520 -22.68 -21.28 7.13
C LYS A 520 -23.67 -21.34 5.98
N PHE A 521 -24.83 -20.70 6.14
CA PHE A 521 -25.83 -20.56 5.08
C PHE A 521 -25.29 -19.81 3.86
N GLU A 522 -24.65 -18.66 4.07
CA GLU A 522 -24.05 -17.87 2.98
C GLU A 522 -22.94 -18.65 2.25
N ASP A 523 -22.07 -19.35 2.98
CA ASP A 523 -21.02 -20.18 2.41
C ASP A 523 -21.61 -21.35 1.60
N GLU A 524 -22.55 -22.11 2.16
CA GLU A 524 -23.17 -23.24 1.46
C GLU A 524 -24.05 -22.81 0.27
N MET A 525 -24.68 -21.64 0.32
CA MET A 525 -25.45 -21.08 -0.79
C MET A 525 -24.50 -20.67 -1.93
N SER A 526 -23.41 -19.98 -1.61
CA SER A 526 -22.38 -19.60 -2.59
C SER A 526 -21.78 -20.85 -3.24
N PHE A 527 -21.47 -21.87 -2.44
CA PHE A 527 -21.00 -23.15 -2.94
C PHE A 527 -22.02 -23.79 -3.88
N LEU A 528 -23.28 -23.94 -3.47
CA LEU A 528 -24.32 -24.55 -4.30
C LEU A 528 -24.47 -23.84 -5.65
N LEU A 529 -24.53 -22.50 -5.64
CA LEU A 529 -24.63 -21.68 -6.86
C LEU A 529 -23.40 -21.86 -7.75
N SER A 530 -22.21 -21.96 -7.17
CA SER A 530 -20.99 -22.23 -7.93
C SER A 530 -20.97 -23.58 -8.64
N GLN A 531 -21.80 -24.54 -8.21
CA GLN A 531 -21.83 -25.90 -8.76
C GLN A 531 -22.87 -26.11 -9.86
N ILE A 532 -23.75 -25.14 -10.14
CA ILE A 532 -24.76 -25.27 -11.19
C ILE A 532 -24.10 -25.31 -12.58
N ASN A 533 -24.82 -25.84 -13.56
CA ASN A 533 -24.46 -25.77 -14.97
C ASN A 533 -25.31 -24.72 -15.72
N TYR A 534 -24.96 -24.45 -16.99
CA TYR A 534 -25.65 -23.44 -17.80
C TYR A 534 -27.18 -23.66 -17.83
N SER A 535 -27.63 -24.90 -18.03
CA SER A 535 -29.07 -25.23 -18.12
C SER A 535 -29.86 -24.96 -16.83
N GLN A 536 -29.18 -24.83 -15.69
CA GLN A 536 -29.78 -24.61 -14.37
C GLN A 536 -29.84 -23.13 -13.97
N ILE A 537 -29.26 -22.20 -14.73
CA ILE A 537 -29.22 -20.78 -14.36
C ILE A 537 -30.62 -20.21 -14.13
N GLY A 538 -31.58 -20.56 -14.99
CA GLY A 538 -32.96 -20.10 -14.86
C GLY A 538 -33.65 -20.57 -13.56
N ASP A 539 -33.45 -21.84 -13.18
CA ASP A 539 -33.96 -22.39 -11.92
C ASP A 539 -33.27 -21.72 -10.72
N ALA A 540 -31.96 -21.52 -10.79
CA ALA A 540 -31.17 -20.90 -9.74
C ALA A 540 -31.60 -19.45 -9.49
N LEU A 541 -31.62 -18.61 -10.53
CA LEU A 541 -32.02 -17.20 -10.44
C LEU A 541 -33.45 -17.04 -9.91
N ASN A 542 -34.35 -17.96 -10.25
CA ASN A 542 -35.73 -17.95 -9.73
C ASN A 542 -35.80 -18.35 -8.26
N ALA A 543 -35.04 -19.37 -7.84
CA ALA A 543 -35.04 -19.85 -6.45
C ALA A 543 -34.47 -18.82 -5.47
N ILE A 544 -33.43 -18.09 -5.87
CA ILE A 544 -32.73 -17.14 -4.99
C ILE A 544 -33.40 -15.76 -4.90
N LYS A 545 -34.52 -15.52 -5.59
CA LYS A 545 -35.21 -14.20 -5.58
C LYS A 545 -35.59 -13.72 -4.18
N THR A 546 -35.88 -14.65 -3.28
CA THR A 546 -36.34 -14.36 -1.91
C THR A 546 -35.27 -14.66 -0.86
N VAL A 547 -34.03 -14.94 -1.26
CA VAL A 547 -32.95 -15.26 -0.34
C VAL A 547 -32.38 -13.97 0.24
N GLU A 548 -32.39 -13.85 1.57
CA GLU A 548 -31.80 -12.73 2.30
C GLU A 548 -30.30 -12.96 2.50
N MET A 549 -29.49 -12.49 1.55
CA MET A 549 -28.04 -12.56 1.56
C MET A 549 -27.46 -11.30 0.90
N ASN A 550 -26.19 -10.99 1.15
CA ASN A 550 -25.48 -9.95 0.41
C ASN A 550 -25.64 -10.18 -1.12
N PRO A 551 -26.31 -9.27 -1.86
CA PRO A 551 -26.59 -9.45 -3.29
C PRO A 551 -25.33 -9.67 -4.13
N ARG A 552 -24.20 -9.05 -3.75
CA ARG A 552 -22.92 -9.20 -4.43
C ARG A 552 -22.46 -10.65 -4.42
N HIS A 553 -22.61 -11.34 -3.29
CA HIS A 553 -22.24 -12.75 -3.18
C HIS A 553 -23.29 -13.65 -3.84
N LEU A 554 -24.57 -13.34 -3.63
CA LEU A 554 -25.70 -14.13 -4.14
C LEU A 554 -25.73 -14.23 -5.68
N TYR A 555 -25.34 -13.16 -6.37
CA TYR A 555 -25.32 -13.13 -7.84
C TYR A 555 -23.90 -13.25 -8.43
N SER A 556 -22.88 -13.47 -7.60
CA SER A 556 -21.47 -13.54 -8.05
C SER A 556 -21.23 -14.63 -9.10
N PHE A 557 -21.94 -15.76 -9.02
CA PHE A 557 -21.82 -16.89 -9.97
C PHE A 557 -22.10 -16.49 -11.43
N MET A 558 -22.98 -15.51 -11.66
CA MET A 558 -23.25 -15.00 -13.01
C MET A 558 -21.98 -14.39 -13.62
N ASN A 559 -21.24 -13.63 -12.82
CA ASN A 559 -20.03 -12.95 -13.25
C ASN A 559 -18.84 -13.92 -13.27
N ARG A 560 -18.61 -14.63 -12.17
CA ARG A 560 -17.40 -15.43 -11.96
C ARG A 560 -17.45 -16.78 -12.64
N ASP A 561 -18.61 -17.45 -12.72
CA ASP A 561 -18.68 -18.82 -13.24
C ASP A 561 -19.15 -18.87 -14.69
N PHE A 562 -19.96 -17.89 -15.12
CA PHE A 562 -20.47 -17.82 -16.49
C PHE A 562 -19.91 -16.65 -17.31
N GLY A 563 -19.07 -15.78 -16.71
CA GLY A 563 -18.41 -14.68 -17.42
C GLY A 563 -19.39 -13.63 -17.97
N LEU A 564 -20.49 -13.36 -17.25
CA LEU A 564 -21.57 -12.46 -17.69
C LEU A 564 -21.48 -11.06 -17.07
N SER A 565 -20.33 -10.69 -16.51
CA SER A 565 -20.09 -9.41 -15.82
C SER A 565 -20.34 -8.16 -16.70
N PHE A 566 -20.17 -8.29 -18.02
CA PHE A 566 -20.33 -7.21 -18.99
C PHE A 566 -21.80 -6.93 -19.40
N ILE A 567 -22.77 -7.70 -18.89
CA ILE A 567 -24.21 -7.53 -19.18
C ILE A 567 -24.84 -6.43 -18.31
N GLY A 568 -24.38 -6.27 -17.07
CA GLY A 568 -24.92 -5.31 -16.12
C GLY A 568 -24.85 -5.81 -14.68
N ASN A 569 -25.43 -5.03 -13.76
CA ASN A 569 -25.47 -5.41 -12.34
C ASN A 569 -26.63 -6.38 -12.06
N PHE A 570 -26.32 -7.67 -11.88
CA PHE A 570 -27.30 -8.70 -11.54
C PHE A 570 -27.99 -8.51 -10.16
N GLU A 571 -27.52 -7.58 -9.32
CA GLU A 571 -28.25 -7.13 -8.12
C GLU A 571 -29.53 -6.36 -8.48
N LYS A 572 -29.63 -5.81 -9.69
CA LYS A 572 -30.84 -5.13 -10.18
C LYS A 572 -31.84 -6.10 -10.80
N ALA A 573 -33.11 -5.96 -10.41
CA ALA A 573 -34.20 -6.82 -10.91
C ALA A 573 -34.38 -6.73 -12.43
N GLU A 574 -34.23 -5.53 -13.01
CA GLU A 574 -34.32 -5.29 -14.45
C GLU A 574 -33.29 -6.09 -15.25
N THR A 575 -32.04 -6.15 -14.77
CA THR A 575 -30.97 -6.93 -15.41
C THR A 575 -31.25 -8.42 -15.35
N ARG A 576 -31.73 -8.92 -14.21
CA ARG A 576 -32.13 -10.32 -14.08
C ARG A 576 -33.30 -10.68 -14.98
N GLN A 577 -34.29 -9.80 -15.11
CA GLN A 577 -35.45 -10.05 -15.95
C GLN A 577 -35.09 -10.03 -17.43
N ASP A 578 -34.34 -9.03 -17.90
CA ASP A 578 -33.82 -8.99 -19.28
C ASP A 578 -33.00 -10.25 -19.61
N PHE A 579 -32.14 -10.68 -18.67
CA PHE A 579 -31.38 -11.92 -18.83
C PHE A 579 -32.29 -13.14 -18.96
N LEU A 580 -33.23 -13.33 -18.04
CA LEU A 580 -34.14 -14.49 -18.06
C LEU A 580 -35.02 -14.51 -19.31
N ASP A 581 -35.52 -13.36 -19.76
CA ASP A 581 -36.37 -13.25 -20.94
C ASP A 581 -35.64 -13.68 -22.22
N ASN A 582 -34.34 -13.38 -22.32
CA ASN A 582 -33.50 -13.79 -23.44
C ASN A 582 -33.00 -15.23 -23.26
N TYR A 583 -32.60 -15.62 -22.05
CA TYR A 583 -32.12 -16.97 -21.72
C TYR A 583 -33.16 -18.06 -22.04
N LEU A 584 -34.45 -17.79 -21.84
CA LEU A 584 -35.53 -18.73 -22.17
C LEU A 584 -35.83 -18.82 -23.67
N LYS A 585 -35.42 -17.83 -24.48
CA LYS A 585 -35.74 -17.74 -25.92
C LYS A 585 -34.58 -18.15 -26.82
N LEU A 586 -33.35 -17.92 -26.37
CA LEU A 586 -32.14 -18.06 -27.17
C LEU A 586 -31.39 -19.34 -26.81
N SER A 587 -30.70 -19.92 -27.79
CA SER A 587 -29.71 -20.97 -27.52
C SER A 587 -28.54 -20.39 -26.70
N GLU A 588 -27.72 -21.25 -26.08
CA GLU A 588 -26.51 -20.78 -25.37
C GLU A 588 -25.62 -19.91 -26.26
N TYR A 589 -25.40 -20.36 -27.51
CA TYR A 589 -24.62 -19.61 -28.49
C TYR A 589 -25.25 -18.26 -28.81
N ASP A 590 -26.55 -18.23 -29.08
CA ASP A 590 -27.26 -17.00 -29.45
C ASP A 590 -27.37 -16.03 -28.27
N LEU A 591 -27.44 -16.51 -27.03
CA LEU A 591 -27.46 -15.67 -25.84
C LEU A 591 -26.15 -14.92 -25.64
N TYR A 592 -25.00 -15.63 -25.69
CA TYR A 592 -23.68 -14.99 -25.61
C TYR A 592 -23.48 -14.02 -26.78
N LYS A 593 -23.84 -14.43 -28.01
CA LYS A 593 -23.75 -13.57 -29.20
C LYS A 593 -24.60 -12.31 -29.03
N TYR A 594 -25.84 -12.44 -28.57
CA TYR A 594 -26.77 -11.33 -28.34
C TYR A 594 -26.19 -10.31 -27.37
N TYR A 595 -25.70 -10.76 -26.21
CA TYR A 595 -25.17 -9.84 -25.20
C TYR A 595 -23.86 -9.19 -25.61
N LEU A 596 -22.96 -9.90 -26.30
CA LEU A 596 -21.74 -9.27 -26.85
C LEU A 596 -22.08 -8.17 -27.87
N VAL A 597 -23.09 -8.39 -28.73
CA VAL A 597 -23.58 -7.37 -29.68
C VAL A 597 -24.25 -6.19 -28.94
N LYS A 598 -25.11 -6.47 -27.96
CA LYS A 598 -25.78 -5.46 -27.12
C LYS A 598 -24.75 -4.56 -26.43
N SER A 599 -23.67 -5.16 -25.92
CA SER A 599 -22.56 -4.52 -25.23
C SER A 599 -21.48 -3.93 -26.15
N LYS A 600 -21.73 -3.89 -27.47
CA LYS A 600 -20.86 -3.28 -28.49
C LYS A 600 -19.44 -3.87 -28.55
N VAL A 601 -19.32 -5.18 -28.27
CA VAL A 601 -18.09 -5.92 -28.53
C VAL A 601 -17.98 -6.17 -30.04
N ASP A 602 -16.86 -5.79 -30.64
CA ASP A 602 -16.63 -5.93 -32.09
C ASP A 602 -15.93 -7.27 -32.39
N PHE A 603 -16.72 -8.34 -32.55
CA PHE A 603 -16.23 -9.71 -32.83
C PHE A 603 -16.84 -10.32 -34.09
N LEU A 604 -17.70 -9.58 -34.79
CA LEU A 604 -18.41 -10.02 -35.99
C LEU A 604 -17.84 -9.37 -37.25
N GLY A 605 -17.93 -10.12 -38.36
CA GLY A 605 -17.63 -9.64 -39.71
C GLY A 605 -18.85 -9.00 -40.38
N THR A 606 -18.70 -8.61 -41.65
CA THR A 606 -19.76 -7.92 -42.42
C THR A 606 -21.01 -8.75 -42.67
N LYS A 607 -20.93 -10.08 -42.56
CA LYS A 607 -22.05 -11.03 -42.72
C LYS A 607 -22.63 -11.52 -41.39
N GLU A 608 -22.29 -10.87 -40.27
CA GLU A 608 -22.66 -11.29 -38.91
C GLU A 608 -22.13 -12.67 -38.48
N ASP A 609 -21.17 -13.21 -39.22
CA ASP A 609 -20.35 -14.36 -38.84
C ASP A 609 -19.21 -13.93 -37.90
N LEU A 610 -18.66 -14.88 -37.14
CA LEU A 610 -17.49 -14.64 -36.29
C LEU A 610 -16.29 -14.17 -37.13
N ASP A 611 -15.69 -13.05 -36.72
CA ASP A 611 -14.45 -12.54 -37.29
C ASP A 611 -13.28 -12.97 -36.39
N PHE A 612 -12.57 -14.02 -36.81
CA PHE A 612 -11.52 -14.63 -36.00
C PHE A 612 -10.32 -13.70 -35.77
N ASP A 613 -10.05 -12.75 -36.67
CA ASP A 613 -9.00 -11.75 -36.47
C ASP A 613 -9.38 -10.78 -35.35
N LYS A 614 -10.64 -10.31 -35.34
CA LYS A 614 -11.15 -9.48 -34.23
C LYS A 614 -11.21 -10.24 -32.92
N ILE A 615 -11.64 -11.49 -32.95
CA ILE A 615 -11.64 -12.37 -31.77
C ILE A 615 -10.22 -12.54 -31.23
N TYR A 616 -9.24 -12.78 -32.09
CA TYR A 616 -7.84 -12.90 -31.67
C TYR A 616 -7.37 -11.65 -30.91
N GLU A 617 -7.70 -10.45 -31.39
CA GLU A 617 -7.38 -9.19 -30.70
C GLU A 617 -8.10 -9.05 -29.34
N ILE A 618 -9.35 -9.52 -29.23
CA ILE A 618 -10.09 -9.55 -27.96
C ILE A 618 -9.39 -10.48 -26.97
N LEU A 619 -9.09 -11.72 -27.37
CA LEU A 619 -8.39 -12.70 -26.54
C LEU A 619 -7.03 -12.19 -26.04
N LYS A 620 -6.31 -11.45 -26.89
CA LYS A 620 -4.98 -10.93 -26.58
C LYS A 620 -4.99 -9.81 -25.53
N TYR A 621 -5.94 -8.88 -25.63
CA TYR A 621 -5.83 -7.58 -24.94
C TYR A 621 -6.99 -7.22 -24.01
N ASP A 622 -8.16 -7.87 -24.12
CA ASP A 622 -9.35 -7.40 -23.40
C ASP A 622 -9.49 -8.00 -21.99
N ILE A 623 -8.66 -8.99 -21.61
CA ILE A 623 -8.61 -9.47 -20.21
C ILE A 623 -8.05 -8.33 -19.36
N ASN A 624 -8.89 -7.82 -18.45
CA ASN A 624 -8.63 -6.58 -17.74
C ASN A 624 -7.54 -6.76 -16.69
N ILE A 625 -6.47 -5.98 -16.81
CA ILE A 625 -5.43 -5.90 -15.78
C ILE A 625 -5.18 -4.43 -15.53
N ALA A 626 -5.15 -4.05 -14.26
CA ALA A 626 -4.88 -2.68 -13.84
C ALA A 626 -3.51 -2.20 -14.39
N PHE A 627 -3.45 -0.92 -14.77
CA PHE A 627 -2.18 -0.31 -15.15
C PHE A 627 -1.21 -0.29 -13.98
N ALA A 628 -1.65 0.19 -12.82
CA ALA A 628 -0.96 0.07 -11.54
C ALA A 628 -1.96 -0.37 -10.47
N GLY A 629 -1.53 -1.18 -9.52
CA GLY A 629 -2.37 -1.77 -8.48
C GLY A 629 -2.70 -3.25 -8.74
N GLY A 630 -3.04 -3.96 -7.67
CA GLY A 630 -3.36 -5.38 -7.70
C GLY A 630 -4.83 -5.69 -7.93
N GLY A 631 -5.14 -6.69 -8.75
CA GLY A 631 -6.50 -7.14 -8.98
C GLY A 631 -6.80 -7.37 -10.46
N GLY A 632 -8.02 -7.80 -10.76
CA GLY A 632 -8.52 -7.93 -12.14
C GLY A 632 -8.77 -9.35 -12.62
N SER A 633 -8.45 -10.39 -11.84
CA SER A 633 -8.76 -11.78 -12.23
C SER A 633 -10.24 -11.98 -12.62
N GLU A 634 -11.15 -11.27 -11.95
CA GLU A 634 -12.60 -11.40 -12.17
C GLU A 634 -13.16 -10.53 -13.32
N ASN A 635 -12.39 -9.58 -13.84
CA ASN A 635 -12.85 -8.65 -14.87
C ASN A 635 -12.29 -9.08 -16.24
N ASP A 636 -12.97 -9.96 -16.94
CA ASP A 636 -12.52 -10.48 -18.24
C ASP A 636 -13.02 -9.65 -19.44
N ASN A 637 -13.79 -8.58 -19.22
CA ASN A 637 -14.42 -7.73 -20.23
C ASN A 637 -15.13 -8.50 -21.37
N GLY A 638 -15.78 -9.62 -21.05
CA GLY A 638 -16.48 -10.45 -22.02
C GLY A 638 -15.58 -11.35 -22.87
N VAL A 639 -14.28 -11.46 -22.54
CA VAL A 639 -13.36 -12.40 -23.18
C VAL A 639 -13.83 -13.84 -23.02
N TYR A 640 -14.33 -14.22 -21.84
CA TYR A 640 -14.89 -15.54 -21.61
C TYR A 640 -16.13 -15.79 -22.45
N ALA A 641 -17.03 -14.81 -22.61
CA ALA A 641 -18.16 -14.95 -23.51
C ALA A 641 -17.74 -15.16 -24.98
N VAL A 642 -16.64 -14.53 -25.42
CA VAL A 642 -16.03 -14.80 -26.74
C VAL A 642 -15.45 -16.21 -26.80
N ILE A 643 -14.77 -16.68 -25.75
CA ILE A 643 -14.31 -18.06 -25.63
C ILE A 643 -15.48 -19.04 -25.75
N LYS A 644 -16.60 -18.80 -25.05
CA LYS A 644 -17.82 -19.64 -25.15
C LYS A 644 -18.34 -19.75 -26.57
N LEU A 645 -18.33 -18.66 -27.35
CA LEU A 645 -18.72 -18.73 -28.76
C LEU A 645 -17.79 -19.64 -29.56
N LEU A 646 -16.48 -19.61 -29.31
CA LEU A 646 -15.52 -20.53 -29.93
C LEU A 646 -15.77 -21.97 -29.52
N GLU A 647 -15.98 -22.23 -28.23
CA GLU A 647 -16.25 -23.56 -27.69
C GLU A 647 -17.48 -24.20 -28.35
N LEU A 648 -18.56 -23.44 -28.45
CA LEU A 648 -19.82 -23.89 -29.04
C LEU A 648 -19.71 -24.04 -30.56
N LYS A 649 -18.98 -23.14 -31.25
CA LYS A 649 -18.72 -23.19 -32.70
C LYS A 649 -17.91 -24.44 -33.10
N PHE A 650 -16.84 -24.73 -32.37
CA PHE A 650 -15.91 -25.82 -32.67
C PHE A 650 -16.20 -27.11 -31.89
N LYS A 651 -17.19 -27.09 -30.98
CA LYS A 651 -17.60 -28.22 -30.14
C LYS A 651 -16.44 -28.81 -29.32
N THR A 652 -15.56 -27.94 -28.81
CA THR A 652 -14.42 -28.32 -27.97
C THR A 652 -14.11 -27.19 -26.99
N SER A 653 -13.72 -27.52 -25.76
CA SER A 653 -13.19 -26.55 -24.80
C SER A 653 -11.67 -26.52 -24.75
N LEU A 654 -10.98 -27.23 -25.67
CA LEU A 654 -9.53 -27.47 -25.63
C LEU A 654 -9.05 -28.17 -24.32
N GLY A 655 -9.98 -28.80 -23.60
CA GLY A 655 -9.74 -29.43 -22.31
C GLY A 655 -9.93 -28.51 -21.10
N TYR A 656 -10.38 -27.26 -21.30
CA TYR A 656 -10.80 -26.38 -20.21
C TYR A 656 -12.20 -26.76 -19.67
N PRO A 657 -12.53 -26.33 -18.45
CA PRO A 657 -13.88 -26.46 -17.90
C PRO A 657 -14.92 -25.74 -18.76
N LYS A 658 -16.17 -26.21 -18.72
CA LYS A 658 -17.27 -25.56 -19.45
C LYS A 658 -17.75 -24.25 -18.80
N LYS A 659 -17.25 -23.95 -17.59
CA LYS A 659 -17.50 -22.74 -16.81
C LYS A 659 -16.21 -21.94 -16.67
N TYR A 660 -16.35 -20.63 -16.51
CA TYR A 660 -15.24 -19.71 -16.34
C TYR A 660 -14.49 -19.99 -15.04
N CYS A 661 -15.26 -20.31 -14.01
CA CYS A 661 -14.84 -20.59 -12.65
C CYS A 661 -15.85 -21.54 -12.00
N SER A 662 -15.47 -22.19 -10.91
CA SER A 662 -16.41 -22.57 -9.85
C SER A 662 -15.99 -21.80 -8.62
N SER A 663 -16.38 -20.53 -8.60
CA SER A 663 -15.79 -19.54 -7.73
C SER A 663 -15.94 -19.92 -6.28
N ASP A 664 -17.09 -20.33 -5.75
CA ASP A 664 -17.26 -20.64 -4.32
C ASP A 664 -16.58 -19.58 -3.42
N ASN A 665 -16.72 -18.31 -3.80
CA ASN A 665 -16.01 -17.17 -3.20
C ASN A 665 -14.46 -17.16 -3.30
N MET A 666 -13.82 -18.07 -4.03
CA MET A 666 -12.41 -18.07 -4.41
C MET A 666 -12.09 -16.95 -5.43
N TYR A 667 -10.92 -16.33 -5.27
CA TYR A 667 -10.51 -15.09 -5.95
C TYR A 667 -9.65 -15.26 -7.23
N ALA A 668 -9.59 -16.46 -7.84
CA ALA A 668 -8.46 -16.79 -8.73
C ALA A 668 -8.81 -17.45 -10.08
N CYS A 669 -9.86 -17.01 -10.78
CA CYS A 669 -10.15 -17.48 -12.14
C CYS A 669 -9.80 -16.42 -13.16
N SER A 670 -8.83 -16.71 -14.03
CA SER A 670 -8.46 -15.84 -15.15
C SER A 670 -8.72 -16.54 -16.47
N ALA A 671 -9.24 -15.80 -17.46
CA ALA A 671 -9.46 -16.33 -18.81
C ALA A 671 -8.14 -16.48 -19.60
N ARG A 672 -7.00 -16.06 -19.03
CA ARG A 672 -5.74 -15.88 -19.76
C ARG A 672 -5.23 -17.17 -20.40
N ASP A 673 -5.20 -18.27 -19.65
CA ASP A 673 -4.76 -19.57 -20.18
C ASP A 673 -5.65 -20.05 -21.32
N SER A 674 -6.97 -19.98 -21.13
CA SER A 674 -7.93 -20.38 -22.16
C SER A 674 -7.82 -19.48 -23.39
N ALA A 675 -7.71 -18.16 -23.20
CA ALA A 675 -7.50 -17.21 -24.28
C ALA A 675 -6.21 -17.49 -25.07
N ASN A 676 -5.10 -17.78 -24.39
CA ASN A 676 -3.84 -18.17 -25.03
C ASN A 676 -3.97 -19.45 -25.85
N SER A 677 -4.63 -20.46 -25.30
CA SER A 677 -4.92 -21.72 -26.01
C SER A 677 -5.80 -21.52 -27.23
N TRP A 678 -6.82 -20.68 -27.13
CA TRP A 678 -7.70 -20.34 -28.26
C TRP A 678 -6.99 -19.52 -29.32
N MET A 679 -6.14 -18.55 -28.95
CA MET A 679 -5.29 -17.84 -29.91
C MET A 679 -4.40 -18.81 -30.70
N ASN A 680 -3.75 -19.76 -30.02
CA ASN A 680 -2.95 -20.79 -30.66
C ASN A 680 -3.79 -21.71 -31.57
N TYR A 681 -4.97 -22.15 -31.10
CA TYR A 681 -5.88 -22.98 -31.88
C TYR A 681 -6.32 -22.28 -33.18
N LEU A 682 -6.68 -21.00 -33.11
CA LEU A 682 -7.09 -20.22 -34.28
C LEU A 682 -5.95 -20.05 -35.29
N ASN A 683 -4.71 -19.87 -34.80
CA ASN A 683 -3.52 -19.76 -35.63
C ASN A 683 -3.14 -21.08 -36.32
N VAL A 684 -2.99 -22.17 -35.55
CA VAL A 684 -2.58 -23.49 -36.08
C VAL A 684 -3.57 -24.04 -37.10
N ASN A 685 -4.87 -23.81 -36.88
CA ASN A 685 -5.93 -24.25 -37.80
C ASN A 685 -6.21 -23.23 -38.94
N LYS A 686 -5.42 -22.16 -39.05
CA LYS A 686 -5.51 -21.15 -40.13
C LYS A 686 -6.89 -20.47 -40.23
N TYR A 687 -7.53 -20.21 -39.08
CA TYR A 687 -8.81 -19.49 -39.03
C TYR A 687 -8.64 -17.96 -39.08
N ILE A 688 -7.51 -17.45 -38.58
CA ILE A 688 -7.13 -16.03 -38.71
C ILE A 688 -6.60 -15.74 -40.12
N LYS A 689 -6.89 -14.55 -40.64
CA LYS A 689 -6.42 -14.10 -41.96
C LYS A 689 -5.14 -13.30 -41.86
N ASN A 690 -4.97 -12.56 -40.77
CA ASN A 690 -3.80 -11.76 -40.47
C ASN A 690 -2.83 -12.54 -39.60
N ARG A 691 -1.55 -12.17 -39.67
CA ARG A 691 -0.49 -12.80 -38.86
C ARG A 691 -0.42 -12.29 -37.42
N HIS A 692 -1.11 -11.20 -37.10
CA HIS A 692 -1.06 -10.52 -35.80
C HIS A 692 0.37 -10.27 -35.27
N ASN A 693 1.22 -9.69 -36.12
CA ASN A 693 2.64 -9.40 -35.84
C ASN A 693 2.86 -8.29 -34.79
N GLN A 694 1.82 -7.79 -34.12
CA GLN A 694 1.97 -6.82 -33.04
C GLN A 694 2.71 -7.48 -31.86
N PRO A 695 3.49 -6.71 -31.07
CA PRO A 695 4.17 -7.24 -29.90
C PRO A 695 3.19 -7.91 -28.93
N ILE A 696 3.70 -8.78 -28.07
CA ILE A 696 2.90 -9.47 -27.05
C ILE A 696 2.22 -8.50 -26.08
N THR A 697 1.12 -8.88 -25.46
CA THR A 697 0.45 -8.08 -24.41
C THR A 697 1.39 -7.84 -23.21
N PHE A 698 1.21 -6.73 -22.49
CA PHE A 698 1.92 -6.50 -21.21
C PHE A 698 1.59 -7.56 -20.15
N ALA A 699 0.48 -8.26 -20.32
CA ALA A 699 0.03 -9.33 -19.44
C ALA A 699 0.56 -10.72 -19.81
N TYR A 700 1.52 -10.80 -20.74
CA TYR A 700 2.08 -12.08 -21.14
C TYR A 700 2.83 -12.72 -19.96
N GLU A 701 2.50 -13.97 -19.64
CA GLU A 701 3.12 -14.69 -18.53
C GLU A 701 4.58 -15.06 -18.88
N LYS A 702 5.49 -14.88 -17.90
CA LYS A 702 6.94 -14.98 -18.15
C LYS A 702 7.41 -16.38 -18.55
#